data_AF-A0A841F9H8-F1
#
_entry.id   AF-A0A841F9H8-F1
#
_cell.length_a   1.000
_cell.length_b   1.000
_cell.length_c   1.000
_cell.angle_alpha   90.00
_cell.angle_beta   90.00
_cell.angle_gamma   90.00
#
_symmetry.space_group_name_H-M   'P 1'
#
loop_
_entity.id
_entity.type
_entity.pdbx_description
1 polymer ?
#
loop_
_entity_poly.entity_id
_entity_poly.type
_entity_poly.pdbx_seq_one_letter_code
_entity_poly.pdbx_strand_id
1 'polypeptide(L)'
;MIKRVMLLEDGTAEMKGITPSIGAALAALREAGWPVPTGRVVTTDSCRACCARPGYLSDEMNEETGNAIRQLEQQTGKLFGHADHPLLLHVQADSLVAPVTAEACVIPYVGLNDNTVEGFARQTGNRVYALQCYLTAIQHYGHIKYGIAYPAAVQPIDAQRSSGEAELECSIAEWKQLIQKKSGHPFPQDVRLQLQATIHGVSFSKSNQGLPFSNPKESSVETLTSQQEPIAWPVFIHAVRQGKYSDLKGKGSVYTRNPATGEKGIIGDYLPAESQSGMLHALSYLRRHDSERYAELEAICTELEKQTGTVLEITYTVDSASICLEHIRSALLSPAAAIKSAVDLVLEGVIQPEHAILRMRSNNVAEGMKQEIPEMKRLLEWADEIKDISILAKVEETADVLQAKAWGADGIGLCVTDAMFMSPHRKPFVQKMMMANTEEERRRGLERLLPMQQSDLEVLFEAMNGRPAAIQLFDFSRYELVPGRDEEDQHDDQRHVDLFELYEMQLEAVFRAAVRCIREGLWVRPEILIPHVEHAQEMQDIRELADHVAAQVLGEERRHCIYKVGAVISLPRAALTASQIARYADFILFAGDELSESTSGCIREEAEQREEDYATMLQTELDPLRKLDIEGVGRLVEHAVAQSRLRKPHLKTVISGEYSRDVQSMAFIQQIGLDAVCVRPEHIPWARVAAAQAVIRKAKEKQNTSEDEDISTIA
;
A
#
# COMPACT_ATOMS: atom_id res chain seq x y z
N MET A 1 -30.78 -13.38 -16.65
CA MET A 1 -29.59 -13.83 -17.41
C MET A 1 -28.54 -12.76 -17.21
N ILE A 2 -27.38 -13.07 -16.63
CA ILE A 2 -26.34 -12.09 -16.34
C ILE A 2 -25.57 -11.84 -17.64
N LYS A 3 -25.59 -10.60 -18.14
CA LYS A 3 -24.86 -10.17 -19.35
C LYS A 3 -23.39 -9.98 -18.99
N ARG A 4 -22.47 -10.69 -19.66
CA ARG A 4 -21.05 -10.75 -19.31
C ARG A 4 -20.17 -9.88 -20.19
N VAL A 5 -20.68 -9.57 -21.38
CA VAL A 5 -20.09 -8.60 -22.31
C VAL A 5 -21.01 -7.38 -22.40
N MET A 6 -20.53 -6.24 -21.92
CA MET A 6 -21.27 -4.98 -21.99
C MET A 6 -20.82 -4.08 -23.13
N LEU A 7 -21.78 -3.33 -23.64
CA LEU A 7 -21.63 -2.42 -24.74
C LEU A 7 -21.75 -0.97 -24.23
N LEU A 8 -20.86 -0.05 -24.61
CA LEU A 8 -20.95 1.40 -24.31
C LEU A 8 -22.28 2.10 -24.74
N GLU A 9 -23.26 1.42 -25.39
CA GLU A 9 -24.55 1.99 -25.92
C GLU A 9 -25.65 1.56 -24.96
N ASP A 10 -25.41 0.48 -24.22
CA ASP A 10 -26.21 0.06 -23.08
C ASP A 10 -26.23 1.15 -21.99
N GLY A 11 -25.29 2.09 -22.06
CA GLY A 11 -25.26 3.29 -21.26
C GLY A 11 -24.80 3.06 -19.82
N THR A 12 -24.80 4.13 -19.04
CA THR A 12 -24.34 4.12 -17.64
C THR A 12 -25.25 3.31 -16.73
N ALA A 13 -26.53 3.13 -17.09
CA ALA A 13 -27.53 2.43 -16.28
C ALA A 13 -27.29 0.91 -16.20
N GLU A 14 -26.89 0.27 -17.30
CA GLU A 14 -26.50 -1.17 -17.32
C GLU A 14 -25.12 -1.40 -16.69
N MET A 15 -24.29 -0.35 -16.60
CA MET A 15 -22.95 -0.38 -15.99
C MET A 15 -22.95 -0.01 -14.49
N LYS A 16 -24.12 0.21 -13.88
CA LYS A 16 -24.25 0.44 -12.42
C LYS A 16 -23.92 -0.86 -11.67
N GLY A 17 -22.97 -0.79 -10.74
CA GLY A 17 -22.50 -1.94 -9.95
C GLY A 17 -21.18 -2.55 -10.45
N ILE A 18 -20.68 -2.12 -11.61
CA ILE A 18 -19.33 -2.43 -12.07
C ILE A 18 -18.34 -1.59 -11.26
N THR A 19 -17.23 -2.20 -10.80
CA THR A 19 -16.08 -1.46 -10.27
C THR A 19 -15.73 -0.30 -11.21
N PRO A 20 -15.39 0.90 -10.69
CA PRO A 20 -15.10 2.05 -11.55
C PRO A 20 -14.04 1.67 -12.58
N SER A 21 -14.40 1.82 -13.86
CA SER A 21 -13.64 1.32 -15.01
C SER A 21 -13.55 2.41 -16.08
N ILE A 22 -12.53 2.32 -16.93
CA ILE A 22 -12.32 3.21 -18.08
C ILE A 22 -13.49 3.07 -19.05
N GLY A 23 -14.00 1.84 -19.24
CA GLY A 23 -15.19 1.59 -20.05
C GLY A 23 -16.42 2.37 -19.56
N ALA A 24 -16.68 2.38 -18.25
CA ALA A 24 -17.79 3.15 -17.69
C ALA A 24 -17.63 4.67 -17.90
N ALA A 25 -16.42 5.21 -17.71
CA ALA A 25 -16.14 6.62 -17.95
C ALA A 25 -16.31 7.02 -19.42
N LEU A 26 -15.88 6.16 -20.35
CA LEU A 26 -16.09 6.38 -21.79
C LEU A 26 -17.57 6.29 -22.19
N ALA A 27 -18.36 5.43 -21.54
CA ALA A 27 -19.80 5.36 -21.76
C ALA A 27 -20.49 6.66 -21.35
N ALA A 28 -20.13 7.20 -20.18
CA ALA A 28 -20.65 8.48 -19.70
C ALA A 28 -20.29 9.65 -20.63
N LEU A 29 -19.06 9.68 -21.14
CA LEU A 29 -18.62 10.68 -22.14
C LEU A 29 -19.41 10.58 -23.45
N ARG A 30 -19.69 9.36 -23.91
CA ARG A 30 -20.51 9.16 -25.10
C ARG A 30 -21.93 9.67 -24.92
N GLU A 31 -22.56 9.38 -23.77
CA GLU A 31 -23.89 9.91 -23.43
C GLU A 31 -23.90 11.44 -23.41
N ALA A 32 -22.80 12.05 -22.96
CA ALA A 32 -22.58 13.50 -22.98
C ALA A 32 -22.21 14.08 -24.36
N GLY A 33 -22.11 13.24 -25.40
CA GLY A 33 -21.89 13.66 -26.79
C GLY A 33 -20.42 13.85 -27.20
N TRP A 34 -19.47 13.38 -26.40
CA TRP A 34 -18.04 13.46 -26.72
C TRP A 34 -17.61 12.40 -27.75
N PRO A 35 -16.60 12.71 -28.60
CA PRO A 35 -16.04 11.75 -29.53
C PRO A 35 -15.21 10.69 -28.77
N VAL A 36 -15.79 9.52 -28.55
CA VAL A 36 -15.10 8.38 -27.92
C VAL A 36 -14.82 7.26 -28.93
N PRO A 37 -13.77 6.45 -28.71
CA PRO A 37 -13.46 5.31 -29.58
C PRO A 37 -14.62 4.31 -29.67
N THR A 38 -14.87 3.80 -30.88
CA THR A 38 -15.86 2.75 -31.13
C THR A 38 -15.30 1.41 -30.65
N GLY A 39 -15.90 0.75 -29.65
CA GLY A 39 -15.26 -0.43 -29.08
C GLY A 39 -15.77 -0.90 -27.73
N ARG A 40 -16.16 -2.18 -27.62
CA ARG A 40 -16.91 -2.70 -26.48
C ARG A 40 -16.61 -4.16 -26.14
N VAL A 41 -15.97 -4.36 -24.99
CA VAL A 41 -16.22 -5.45 -24.03
C VAL A 41 -15.77 -4.85 -22.70
N VAL A 42 -16.57 -4.95 -21.64
CA VAL A 42 -16.08 -4.91 -20.26
C VAL A 42 -16.65 -6.16 -19.60
N THR A 43 -15.76 -7.01 -19.13
CA THR A 43 -16.13 -8.18 -18.33
C THR A 43 -16.18 -7.76 -16.86
N THR A 44 -17.34 -7.83 -16.24
CA THR A 44 -17.49 -7.78 -14.78
C THR A 44 -17.64 -9.19 -14.24
N ASP A 45 -17.06 -9.48 -13.06
CA ASP A 45 -17.09 -10.70 -12.23
C ASP A 45 -17.01 -12.07 -12.91
N SER A 46 -17.80 -12.28 -13.95
CA SER A 46 -17.74 -13.30 -14.98
C SER A 46 -16.34 -13.60 -15.54
N CYS A 47 -15.42 -12.63 -15.60
CA CYS A 47 -14.02 -12.89 -16.00
C CYS A 47 -13.28 -13.75 -14.96
N ARG A 48 -13.61 -13.62 -13.66
CA ARG A 48 -13.06 -14.48 -12.59
C ARG A 48 -13.50 -15.92 -12.79
N ALA A 49 -14.81 -16.14 -12.97
CA ALA A 49 -15.40 -17.47 -13.14
C ALA A 49 -14.97 -18.16 -14.45
N CYS A 50 -14.86 -17.42 -15.55
CA CYS A 50 -14.52 -17.99 -16.87
C CYS A 50 -13.04 -18.34 -17.04
N CYS A 51 -12.17 -17.82 -16.17
CA CYS A 51 -10.75 -18.09 -16.22
C CYS A 51 -10.24 -18.93 -15.02
N ALA A 52 -11.16 -19.41 -14.18
CA ALA A 52 -10.88 -20.45 -13.18
C ALA A 52 -10.39 -21.76 -13.82
N ARG A 53 -10.59 -21.96 -15.13
CA ARG A 53 -10.03 -23.08 -15.89
C ARG A 53 -8.84 -22.63 -16.75
N PRO A 54 -7.70 -23.34 -16.73
CA PRO A 54 -6.56 -23.00 -17.55
C PRO A 54 -6.90 -23.05 -19.05
N GLY A 55 -6.80 -21.92 -19.74
CA GLY A 55 -6.58 -21.87 -21.19
C GLY A 55 -7.77 -21.63 -22.11
N TYR A 56 -9.03 -21.61 -21.64
CA TYR A 56 -10.20 -21.42 -22.51
C TYR A 56 -11.29 -20.57 -21.87
N LEU A 57 -11.86 -19.63 -22.65
CA LEU A 57 -13.09 -18.93 -22.30
C LEU A 57 -14.27 -19.91 -22.33
N SER A 58 -15.30 -19.68 -21.50
CA SER A 58 -16.54 -20.45 -21.57
C SER A 58 -17.24 -20.28 -22.92
N ASP A 59 -18.01 -21.28 -23.35
CA ASP A 59 -18.76 -21.23 -24.62
C ASP A 59 -19.70 -20.01 -24.68
N GLU A 60 -20.33 -19.69 -23.54
CA GLU A 60 -21.22 -18.53 -23.38
C GLU A 60 -20.46 -17.20 -23.59
N MET A 61 -19.26 -17.07 -23.01
CA MET A 61 -18.43 -15.88 -23.18
C MET A 61 -17.91 -15.73 -24.62
N ASN A 62 -17.61 -16.85 -25.29
CA ASN A 62 -17.25 -16.84 -26.70
C ASN A 62 -18.40 -16.38 -27.60
N GLU A 63 -19.63 -16.82 -27.31
CA GLU A 63 -20.82 -16.41 -28.04
C GLU A 63 -21.11 -14.91 -27.85
N GLU A 64 -21.08 -14.43 -26.60
CA GLU A 64 -21.27 -13.01 -26.26
C GLU A 64 -20.18 -12.13 -26.89
N THR A 65 -18.92 -12.53 -26.82
CA THR A 65 -17.80 -11.81 -27.46
C THR A 65 -17.97 -11.80 -28.99
N GLY A 66 -18.38 -12.92 -29.58
CA GLY A 66 -18.67 -13.02 -31.02
C GLY A 66 -19.83 -12.12 -31.47
N ASN A 67 -20.87 -11.99 -30.64
CA ASN A 67 -21.98 -11.05 -30.87
C ASN A 67 -21.51 -9.59 -30.84
N ALA A 68 -20.67 -9.23 -29.87
CA ALA A 68 -20.10 -7.89 -29.77
C ALA A 68 -19.23 -7.52 -30.98
N ILE A 69 -18.39 -8.45 -31.45
CA ILE A 69 -17.58 -8.25 -32.68
C ILE A 69 -18.50 -8.02 -33.89
N ARG A 70 -19.55 -8.83 -34.07
CA ARG A 70 -20.50 -8.66 -35.20
C ARG A 70 -21.14 -7.27 -35.22
N GLN A 71 -21.42 -6.69 -34.05
CA GLN A 71 -21.93 -5.32 -33.98
C GLN A 71 -20.85 -4.30 -34.35
N LEU A 72 -19.60 -4.48 -33.92
CA LEU A 72 -18.48 -3.64 -34.36
C LEU A 72 -18.29 -3.73 -35.88
N GLU A 73 -18.46 -4.90 -36.47
CA GLU A 73 -18.41 -5.07 -37.92
C GLU A 73 -19.50 -4.26 -38.64
N GLN A 74 -20.73 -4.25 -38.10
CA GLN A 74 -21.83 -3.44 -38.62
C GLN A 74 -21.59 -1.92 -38.48
N GLN A 75 -21.03 -1.49 -37.35
CA GLN A 75 -20.77 -0.07 -37.08
C GLN A 75 -19.61 0.49 -37.90
N THR A 76 -18.56 -0.30 -38.08
CA THR A 76 -17.34 0.13 -38.79
C THR A 76 -17.39 -0.14 -40.29
N GLY A 77 -18.29 -1.03 -40.74
CA GLY A 77 -18.34 -1.52 -42.11
C GLY A 77 -17.17 -2.43 -42.49
N LYS A 78 -16.43 -2.96 -41.50
CA LYS A 78 -15.24 -3.81 -41.67
C LYS A 78 -15.48 -5.18 -41.05
N LEU A 79 -14.72 -6.18 -41.46
CA LEU A 79 -14.93 -7.57 -41.04
C LEU A 79 -13.69 -8.11 -40.32
N PHE A 80 -13.89 -8.75 -39.18
CA PHE A 80 -12.80 -9.29 -38.35
C PHE A 80 -12.14 -10.48 -39.04
N GLY A 81 -10.87 -10.31 -39.45
CA GLY A 81 -10.12 -11.30 -40.21
C GLY A 81 -10.27 -11.22 -41.73
N HIS A 82 -11.00 -10.24 -42.27
CA HIS A 82 -11.14 -10.08 -43.72
C HIS A 82 -9.85 -9.56 -44.36
N ALA A 83 -9.41 -10.20 -45.45
CA ALA A 83 -8.13 -9.91 -46.09
C ALA A 83 -8.00 -8.47 -46.61
N ASP A 84 -9.03 -7.93 -47.28
CA ASP A 84 -8.99 -6.56 -47.84
C ASP A 84 -9.52 -5.48 -46.89
N HIS A 85 -10.55 -5.81 -46.11
CA HIS A 85 -11.21 -4.91 -45.18
C HIS A 85 -11.17 -5.35 -43.72
N PRO A 86 -9.96 -5.51 -43.12
CA PRO A 86 -9.82 -6.06 -41.78
C PRO A 86 -10.32 -5.07 -40.72
N LEU A 87 -11.20 -5.53 -39.84
CA LEU A 87 -11.42 -4.92 -38.53
C LEU A 87 -10.23 -5.27 -37.61
N LEU A 88 -9.63 -4.27 -36.99
CA LEU A 88 -8.54 -4.46 -36.02
C LEU A 88 -8.97 -3.93 -34.65
N LEU A 89 -8.49 -4.58 -33.59
CA LEU A 89 -8.89 -4.31 -32.22
C LEU A 89 -7.67 -4.03 -31.32
N HIS A 90 -7.80 -3.09 -30.39
CA HIS A 90 -6.94 -2.96 -29.22
C HIS A 90 -7.62 -3.67 -28.04
N VAL A 91 -6.86 -4.46 -27.30
CA VAL A 91 -7.35 -5.21 -26.12
C VAL A 91 -6.49 -4.84 -24.94
N GLN A 92 -7.09 -4.27 -23.89
CA GLN A 92 -6.38 -3.79 -22.70
C GLN A 92 -7.06 -4.22 -21.40
N ALA A 93 -6.29 -4.32 -20.31
CA ALA A 93 -6.87 -4.50 -18.99
C ALA A 93 -7.59 -3.22 -18.57
N ASP A 94 -8.81 -3.35 -18.06
CA ASP A 94 -9.64 -2.26 -17.57
C ASP A 94 -9.62 -2.25 -16.04
N SER A 95 -8.50 -1.77 -15.49
CA SER A 95 -8.35 -1.56 -14.06
C SER A 95 -7.88 -0.14 -13.75
N LEU A 96 -8.62 0.54 -12.88
CA LEU A 96 -8.21 1.81 -12.28
C LEU A 96 -7.36 1.63 -11.02
N VAL A 97 -7.19 0.38 -10.54
CA VAL A 97 -6.32 0.03 -9.42
C VAL A 97 -5.04 -0.56 -10.01
N ALA A 98 -4.03 0.31 -10.18
CA ALA A 98 -2.81 -0.04 -10.90
C ALA A 98 -2.03 -1.21 -10.26
N PRO A 99 -1.75 -2.33 -10.97
CA PRO A 99 -0.60 -3.14 -10.65
C PRO A 99 0.69 -2.41 -11.07
N VAL A 100 1.72 -2.50 -10.23
CA VAL A 100 2.95 -1.71 -10.22
C VAL A 100 3.90 -1.98 -11.41
N THR A 101 3.62 -2.96 -12.25
CA THR A 101 4.49 -3.27 -13.39
C THR A 101 3.96 -2.60 -14.65
N ALA A 102 4.62 -1.53 -15.07
CA ALA A 102 4.40 -0.77 -16.30
C ALA A 102 4.48 -1.57 -17.62
N GLU A 103 4.63 -2.90 -17.56
CA GLU A 103 4.69 -3.77 -18.72
C GLU A 103 3.27 -4.03 -19.24
N ALA A 104 3.04 -3.51 -20.45
CA ALA A 104 1.75 -3.38 -21.13
C ALA A 104 0.79 -4.55 -20.88
N CYS A 105 -0.31 -4.32 -20.18
CA CYS A 105 -1.52 -5.17 -20.26
C CYS A 105 -2.38 -4.75 -21.48
N VAL A 106 -1.74 -4.38 -22.59
CA VAL A 106 -2.37 -3.91 -23.83
C VAL A 106 -1.77 -4.68 -25.00
N ILE A 107 -2.61 -5.30 -25.80
CA ILE A 107 -2.25 -5.89 -27.10
C ILE A 107 -2.93 -5.04 -28.19
N PRO A 108 -2.15 -4.25 -28.94
CA PRO A 108 -2.68 -3.47 -30.05
C PRO A 108 -2.82 -4.32 -31.33
N TYR A 109 -3.68 -3.86 -32.24
CA TYR A 109 -3.85 -4.41 -33.59
C TYR A 109 -4.18 -5.91 -33.68
N VAL A 110 -4.91 -6.44 -32.70
CA VAL A 110 -5.49 -7.79 -32.74
C VAL A 110 -6.36 -7.93 -33.98
N GLY A 111 -6.13 -8.99 -34.76
CA GLY A 111 -6.72 -9.17 -36.09
C GLY A 111 -5.71 -9.06 -37.24
N LEU A 112 -4.48 -8.57 -36.98
CA LEU A 112 -3.38 -8.65 -37.94
C LEU A 112 -2.83 -10.08 -38.07
N ASN A 113 -2.69 -10.51 -39.31
CA ASN A 113 -2.12 -11.77 -39.73
C ASN A 113 -1.50 -11.58 -41.13
N ASP A 114 -0.97 -12.65 -41.71
CA ASP A 114 -0.21 -12.57 -42.97
C ASP A 114 -1.04 -12.10 -44.16
N ASN A 115 -2.36 -12.22 -44.09
CA ASN A 115 -3.28 -11.76 -45.13
C ASN A 115 -3.86 -10.37 -44.82
N THR A 116 -4.28 -10.14 -43.58
CA THR A 116 -4.95 -8.89 -43.19
C THR A 116 -3.98 -7.71 -43.14
N VAL A 117 -2.68 -7.95 -42.90
CA VAL A 117 -1.67 -6.89 -42.96
C VAL A 117 -1.58 -6.24 -44.34
N GLU A 118 -1.75 -7.03 -45.42
CA GLU A 118 -1.71 -6.53 -46.79
C GLU A 118 -2.97 -5.74 -47.18
N GLY A 119 -4.14 -6.10 -46.62
CA GLY A 119 -5.34 -5.26 -46.71
C GLY A 119 -5.18 -3.95 -45.95
N PHE A 120 -4.63 -4.02 -44.75
CA PHE A 120 -4.36 -2.85 -43.92
C PHE A 120 -3.34 -1.89 -44.59
N ALA A 121 -2.31 -2.43 -45.24
CA ALA A 121 -1.36 -1.66 -46.06
C ALA A 121 -2.06 -0.90 -47.19
N ARG A 122 -2.98 -1.56 -47.91
CA ARG A 122 -3.75 -0.92 -49.00
C ARG A 122 -4.70 0.17 -48.50
N GLN A 123 -5.29 0.00 -47.32
CA GLN A 123 -6.17 1.01 -46.72
C GLN A 123 -5.43 2.24 -46.22
N THR A 124 -4.31 2.03 -45.54
CA THR A 124 -3.49 3.10 -44.98
C THR A 124 -2.68 3.81 -46.06
N GLY A 125 -2.44 3.15 -47.19
CA GLY A 125 -1.58 3.63 -48.27
C GLY A 125 -0.09 3.56 -47.93
N ASN A 126 0.28 2.85 -46.85
CA ASN A 126 1.63 2.78 -46.32
C ASN A 126 1.92 1.36 -45.80
N ARG A 127 2.62 0.55 -46.62
CA ARG A 127 2.95 -0.84 -46.29
C ARG A 127 3.96 -0.95 -45.14
N VAL A 128 4.93 -0.04 -45.06
CA VAL A 128 5.89 0.03 -43.95
C VAL A 128 5.16 0.21 -42.63
N TYR A 129 4.22 1.17 -42.56
CA TYR A 129 3.39 1.39 -41.38
C TYR A 129 2.57 0.15 -40.98
N ALA A 130 1.96 -0.52 -41.95
CA ALA A 130 1.21 -1.75 -41.69
C ALA A 130 2.08 -2.88 -41.13
N LEU A 131 3.29 -3.06 -41.68
CA LEU A 131 4.26 -4.05 -41.20
C LEU A 131 4.79 -3.70 -39.80
N GLN A 132 5.01 -2.42 -39.50
CA GLN A 132 5.36 -1.99 -38.14
C GLN A 132 4.25 -2.31 -37.14
N CYS A 133 2.99 -2.00 -37.48
CA CYS A 133 1.84 -2.36 -36.64
C CYS A 133 1.75 -3.88 -36.42
N TYR A 134 2.04 -4.67 -37.46
CA TYR A 134 2.03 -6.13 -37.35
C TYR A 134 3.16 -6.64 -36.45
N LEU A 135 4.37 -6.10 -36.58
CA LEU A 135 5.47 -6.42 -35.69
C LEU A 135 5.13 -6.09 -34.23
N THR A 136 4.55 -4.91 -33.97
CA THR A 136 4.09 -4.51 -32.62
C THR A 136 3.07 -5.50 -32.06
N ALA A 137 2.08 -5.92 -32.87
CA ALA A 137 1.07 -6.89 -32.45
C ALA A 137 1.69 -8.22 -32.01
N ILE A 138 2.66 -8.74 -32.79
CA ILE A 138 3.34 -10.01 -32.49
C ILE A 138 4.21 -9.88 -31.23
N GLN A 139 4.94 -8.78 -31.08
CA GLN A 139 5.80 -8.52 -29.91
C GLN A 139 4.99 -8.47 -28.62
N HIS A 140 3.91 -7.68 -28.60
CA HIS A 140 3.02 -7.56 -27.44
C HIS A 140 2.34 -8.90 -27.11
N TYR A 141 1.88 -9.64 -28.13
CA TYR A 141 1.30 -10.97 -27.92
C TYR A 141 2.32 -11.95 -27.31
N GLY A 142 3.54 -11.98 -27.85
CA GLY A 142 4.62 -12.84 -27.36
C GLY A 142 5.04 -12.52 -25.92
N HIS A 143 5.09 -11.24 -25.58
CA HIS A 143 5.41 -10.79 -24.24
C HIS A 143 4.33 -11.15 -23.22
N ILE A 144 3.08 -10.72 -23.46
CA ILE A 144 1.98 -10.90 -22.50
C ILE A 144 1.65 -12.39 -22.32
N LYS A 145 1.68 -13.18 -23.40
CA LYS A 145 1.29 -14.60 -23.31
C LYS A 145 2.42 -15.51 -22.84
N TYR A 146 3.67 -15.21 -23.22
CA TYR A 146 4.80 -16.13 -23.04
C TYR A 146 6.00 -15.53 -22.29
N GLY A 147 5.90 -14.30 -21.78
CA GLY A 147 6.97 -13.62 -21.03
C GLY A 147 8.23 -13.40 -21.87
N ILE A 148 8.08 -13.19 -23.18
CA ILE A 148 9.21 -12.89 -24.06
C ILE A 148 9.60 -11.44 -23.84
N ALA A 149 10.84 -11.19 -23.40
CA ALA A 149 11.34 -9.85 -23.18
C ALA A 149 11.43 -9.06 -24.50
N TYR A 150 10.92 -7.84 -24.51
CA TYR A 150 11.16 -6.84 -25.55
C TYR A 150 11.26 -5.46 -24.88
N PRO A 151 11.85 -4.45 -25.52
CA PRO A 151 11.94 -3.11 -24.93
C PRO A 151 10.53 -2.53 -24.74
N ALA A 152 10.01 -2.57 -23.52
CA ALA A 152 8.62 -2.24 -23.17
C ALA A 152 8.30 -0.74 -23.20
N ALA A 153 9.29 0.13 -23.41
CA ALA A 153 8.99 1.52 -23.72
C ALA A 153 8.26 1.53 -25.07
N VAL A 154 7.00 1.97 -25.08
CA VAL A 154 6.26 2.33 -26.29
C VAL A 154 7.04 3.44 -26.98
N GLN A 155 8.08 3.05 -27.71
CA GLN A 155 8.71 3.88 -28.70
C GLN A 155 7.61 4.12 -29.73
N PRO A 156 7.31 5.37 -30.10
CA PRO A 156 6.42 5.63 -31.22
C PRO A 156 6.87 4.73 -32.38
N ILE A 157 5.93 4.14 -33.13
CA ILE A 157 6.21 3.29 -34.30
C ILE A 157 7.30 3.89 -35.23
N ASP A 158 7.47 5.22 -35.22
CA ASP A 158 8.44 5.97 -36.02
C ASP A 158 9.78 6.29 -35.33
N ALA A 159 9.93 6.03 -34.03
CA ALA A 159 11.20 6.20 -33.30
C ALA A 159 12.20 5.06 -33.59
N GLN A 160 11.71 3.92 -34.08
CA GLN A 160 12.54 2.93 -34.78
C GLN A 160 12.90 3.49 -36.16
N ARG A 161 14.01 4.23 -36.21
CA ARG A 161 14.60 4.73 -37.45
C ARG A 161 14.75 3.60 -38.47
N SER A 162 14.20 3.86 -39.67
CA SER A 162 14.70 3.37 -40.97
C SER A 162 14.83 1.86 -41.16
N SER A 163 13.83 1.06 -40.78
CA SER A 163 13.74 -0.31 -41.29
C SER A 163 12.94 -0.36 -42.58
N GLY A 164 13.59 -0.79 -43.67
CA GLY A 164 12.91 -1.06 -44.93
C GLY A 164 11.91 -2.22 -44.80
N GLU A 165 11.00 -2.36 -45.77
CA GLU A 165 9.99 -3.43 -45.75
C GLU A 165 10.60 -4.83 -45.51
N ALA A 166 11.73 -5.12 -46.15
CA ALA A 166 12.44 -6.41 -46.01
C ALA A 166 12.98 -6.67 -44.59
N GLU A 167 13.40 -5.63 -43.88
CA GLU A 167 13.89 -5.77 -42.50
C GLU A 167 12.72 -6.05 -41.54
N LEU A 168 11.59 -5.37 -41.74
CA LEU A 168 10.37 -5.61 -40.96
C LEU A 168 9.83 -7.03 -41.20
N GLU A 169 9.80 -7.49 -42.45
CA GLU A 169 9.43 -8.86 -42.79
C GLU A 169 10.35 -9.89 -42.11
N CYS A 170 11.67 -9.64 -42.11
CA CYS A 170 12.64 -10.48 -41.41
C CYS A 170 12.36 -10.53 -39.89
N SER A 171 12.18 -9.37 -39.26
CA SER A 171 11.87 -9.26 -37.84
C SER A 171 10.54 -9.95 -37.48
N ILE A 172 9.51 -9.81 -38.31
CA ILE A 172 8.23 -10.49 -38.13
C ILE A 172 8.43 -12.02 -38.14
N ALA A 173 9.21 -12.54 -39.09
CA ALA A 173 9.51 -13.96 -39.19
C ALA A 173 10.28 -14.47 -37.96
N GLU A 174 11.30 -13.73 -37.52
CA GLU A 174 12.09 -14.05 -36.31
C GLU A 174 11.21 -14.10 -35.06
N TRP A 175 10.32 -13.13 -34.88
CA TRP A 175 9.40 -13.09 -33.74
C TRP A 175 8.40 -14.26 -33.74
N LYS A 176 7.87 -14.63 -34.91
CA LYS A 176 7.03 -15.84 -35.02
C LYS A 176 7.78 -17.11 -34.65
N GLN A 177 9.03 -17.26 -35.08
CA GLN A 177 9.88 -18.39 -34.71
C GLN A 177 10.18 -18.41 -33.21
N LEU A 178 10.42 -17.24 -32.61
CA LEU A 178 10.66 -17.11 -31.18
C LEU A 178 9.44 -17.53 -30.36
N ILE A 179 8.24 -17.09 -30.76
CA ILE A 179 6.97 -17.52 -30.17
C ILE A 179 6.79 -19.03 -30.31
N GLN A 180 7.06 -19.59 -31.50
CA GLN A 180 6.95 -21.03 -31.73
C GLN A 180 7.91 -21.85 -30.85
N LYS A 181 9.15 -21.37 -30.70
CA LYS A 181 10.16 -22.01 -29.84
C LYS A 181 9.78 -21.99 -28.36
N LYS A 182 9.17 -20.88 -27.89
CA LYS A 182 8.76 -20.71 -26.49
C LYS A 182 7.45 -21.42 -26.15
N SER A 183 6.47 -21.37 -27.05
CA SER A 183 5.11 -21.86 -26.79
C SER A 183 4.84 -23.28 -27.30
N GLY A 184 5.68 -23.80 -28.20
CA GLY A 184 5.42 -25.05 -28.94
C GLY A 184 4.43 -24.90 -30.10
N HIS A 185 3.82 -23.73 -30.28
CA HIS A 185 2.80 -23.46 -31.31
C HIS A 185 3.13 -22.20 -32.12
N PRO A 186 2.82 -22.15 -33.43
CA PRO A 186 3.04 -20.95 -34.23
C PRO A 186 2.15 -19.80 -33.75
N PHE A 187 2.56 -18.55 -34.07
CA PHE A 187 1.70 -17.39 -33.85
C PHE A 187 0.34 -17.59 -34.55
N PRO A 188 -0.79 -17.48 -33.82
CA PRO A 188 -2.11 -17.81 -34.36
C PRO A 188 -2.47 -16.91 -35.54
N GLN A 189 -2.79 -17.51 -36.69
CA GLN A 189 -3.27 -16.78 -37.87
C GLN A 189 -4.80 -16.62 -37.88
N ASP A 190 -5.51 -17.47 -37.12
CA ASP A 190 -6.94 -17.32 -36.88
C ASP A 190 -7.18 -16.17 -35.89
N VAL A 191 -7.86 -15.13 -36.36
CA VAL A 191 -8.11 -13.90 -35.58
C VAL A 191 -9.03 -14.12 -34.37
N ARG A 192 -9.90 -15.14 -34.39
CA ARG A 192 -10.74 -15.47 -33.23
C ARG A 192 -9.91 -16.13 -32.14
N LEU A 193 -9.01 -17.04 -32.52
CA LEU A 193 -8.05 -17.64 -31.58
C LEU A 193 -7.10 -16.59 -31.01
N GLN A 194 -6.63 -15.65 -31.85
CA GLN A 194 -5.86 -14.49 -31.39
C GLN A 194 -6.61 -13.72 -30.29
N LEU A 195 -7.87 -13.36 -30.53
CA LEU A 195 -8.67 -12.58 -29.58
C LEU A 195 -8.92 -13.33 -28.27
N GLN A 196 -9.30 -14.60 -28.32
CA GLN A 196 -9.50 -15.43 -27.12
C GLN A 196 -8.22 -15.52 -26.28
N ALA A 197 -7.09 -15.80 -26.92
CA ALA A 197 -5.80 -15.90 -26.25
C ALA A 197 -5.36 -14.58 -25.61
N THR A 198 -5.70 -13.46 -26.26
CA THR A 198 -5.42 -12.09 -25.83
C THR A 198 -6.27 -11.69 -24.64
N ILE A 199 -7.60 -11.89 -24.68
CA ILE A 199 -8.50 -11.63 -23.54
C ILE A 199 -8.02 -12.39 -22.30
N HIS A 200 -7.70 -13.67 -22.47
CA HIS A 200 -7.15 -14.48 -21.39
C HIS A 200 -5.79 -13.95 -20.90
N GLY A 201 -4.88 -13.58 -21.80
CA GLY A 201 -3.54 -13.12 -21.42
C GLY A 201 -3.55 -11.80 -20.65
N VAL A 202 -4.43 -10.89 -21.05
CA VAL A 202 -4.59 -9.56 -20.41
C VAL A 202 -5.34 -9.66 -19.09
N SER A 203 -6.34 -10.54 -18.98
CA SER A 203 -7.08 -10.76 -17.74
C SER A 203 -6.25 -11.50 -16.68
N PHE A 204 -5.34 -12.39 -17.10
CA PHE A 204 -4.46 -13.21 -16.25
C PHE A 204 -2.99 -12.98 -16.60
N SER A 205 -2.43 -11.85 -16.15
CA SER A 205 -0.99 -11.64 -16.27
C SER A 205 -0.24 -12.51 -15.25
N LYS A 206 0.70 -13.33 -15.73
CA LYS A 206 1.63 -14.10 -14.89
C LYS A 206 2.60 -13.22 -14.08
N SER A 207 2.58 -11.90 -14.25
CA SER A 207 3.30 -10.98 -13.33
C SER A 207 2.78 -11.05 -11.89
N ASN A 208 1.57 -11.61 -11.68
CA ASN A 208 1.05 -11.96 -10.35
C ASN A 208 1.63 -13.29 -9.80
N GLN A 209 2.52 -13.96 -10.55
CA GLN A 209 3.30 -15.11 -10.11
C GLN A 209 4.76 -14.88 -10.51
N GLY A 210 5.47 -14.08 -9.70
CA GLY A 210 6.93 -13.89 -9.68
C GLY A 210 7.71 -14.27 -10.95
N LEU A 211 8.12 -13.26 -11.71
CA LEU A 211 9.26 -13.37 -12.65
C LEU A 211 10.39 -12.40 -12.24
N PRO A 212 11.67 -12.77 -12.48
CA PRO A 212 12.79 -12.46 -11.59
C PRO A 212 13.59 -11.19 -11.93
N PHE A 213 12.95 -10.12 -12.40
CA PHE A 213 13.67 -8.91 -12.86
C PHE A 213 13.24 -7.58 -12.24
N SER A 214 12.74 -7.61 -11.00
CA SER A 214 12.60 -6.41 -10.16
C SER A 214 13.68 -6.41 -9.08
N ASN A 215 14.37 -5.26 -8.94
CA ASN A 215 15.37 -5.00 -7.91
C ASN A 215 14.92 -5.53 -6.53
N PRO A 216 15.78 -6.26 -5.79
CA PRO A 216 15.42 -6.96 -4.55
C PRO A 216 15.15 -6.04 -3.33
N LYS A 217 14.92 -4.74 -3.52
CA LYS A 217 14.70 -3.79 -2.43
C LYS A 217 13.25 -3.33 -2.23
N GLU A 218 12.32 -3.72 -3.09
CA GLU A 218 10.91 -3.27 -3.01
C GLU A 218 9.87 -4.36 -3.35
N SER A 219 10.11 -5.60 -2.96
CA SER A 219 9.05 -6.63 -2.92
C SER A 219 8.41 -6.68 -1.53
N SER A 220 7.64 -5.66 -1.20
CA SER A 220 6.72 -5.71 -0.05
C SER A 220 5.50 -4.88 -0.36
N VAL A 221 4.54 -5.48 -1.07
CA VAL A 221 3.09 -5.21 -1.07
C VAL A 221 2.46 -6.12 -2.14
N GLU A 222 1.35 -6.77 -1.75
CA GLU A 222 0.51 -7.69 -2.53
C GLU A 222 1.01 -9.14 -2.65
N THR A 223 1.07 -9.85 -1.50
CA THR A 223 0.47 -11.19 -1.52
C THR A 223 -0.89 -11.18 -0.84
N LEU A 224 -1.87 -11.45 -1.68
CA LEU A 224 -3.25 -11.77 -1.38
C LEU A 224 -3.31 -13.02 -0.50
N THR A 225 -4.27 -13.00 0.42
CA THR A 225 -4.67 -14.07 1.34
C THR A 225 -4.33 -15.50 0.90
N SER A 226 -3.89 -16.32 1.85
CA SER A 226 -4.20 -17.74 1.83
C SER A 226 -5.73 -17.87 1.72
N GLN A 227 -6.20 -18.33 0.54
CA GLN A 227 -7.61 -18.43 0.09
C GLN A 227 -8.23 -17.28 -0.73
N GLN A 228 -7.49 -16.52 -1.55
CA GLN A 228 -8.12 -15.75 -2.64
C GLN A 228 -7.88 -16.39 -4.00
N GLU A 229 -8.98 -16.65 -4.70
CA GLU A 229 -9.04 -17.01 -6.10
C GLU A 229 -8.20 -16.04 -6.96
N PRO A 230 -7.60 -16.50 -8.07
CA PRO A 230 -6.78 -15.64 -8.93
C PRO A 230 -7.57 -14.40 -9.37
N ILE A 231 -7.03 -13.21 -9.09
CA ILE A 231 -7.65 -11.93 -9.49
C ILE A 231 -7.60 -11.82 -11.01
N ALA A 232 -8.75 -12.03 -11.64
CA ALA A 232 -8.99 -11.72 -13.05
C ALA A 232 -9.33 -10.25 -13.22
N TRP A 233 -8.63 -9.54 -14.10
CA TRP A 233 -8.96 -8.15 -14.43
C TRP A 233 -10.04 -8.07 -15.52
N PRO A 234 -10.96 -7.08 -15.44
CA PRO A 234 -11.81 -6.71 -16.58
C PRO A 234 -10.96 -6.39 -17.81
N VAL A 235 -11.50 -6.67 -19.00
CA VAL A 235 -10.81 -6.38 -20.27
C VAL A 235 -11.63 -5.38 -21.07
N PHE A 236 -11.01 -4.30 -21.51
CA PHE A 236 -11.55 -3.32 -22.45
C PHE A 236 -11.07 -3.61 -23.87
N ILE A 237 -12.01 -3.79 -24.80
CA ILE A 237 -11.73 -4.03 -26.22
C ILE A 237 -12.26 -2.86 -27.03
N HIS A 238 -11.45 -2.27 -27.90
CA HIS A 238 -11.93 -1.26 -28.84
C HIS A 238 -11.38 -1.38 -30.25
N ALA A 239 -12.13 -0.88 -31.23
CA ALA A 239 -11.71 -0.92 -32.62
C ALA A 239 -10.63 0.13 -32.89
N VAL A 240 -9.58 -0.30 -33.59
CA VAL A 240 -8.53 0.58 -34.08
C VAL A 240 -9.16 1.51 -35.13
N ARG A 241 -8.93 2.81 -35.01
CA ARG A 241 -9.29 3.75 -36.08
C ARG A 241 -8.36 3.51 -37.26
N GLN A 242 -8.91 3.10 -38.41
CA GLN A 242 -8.11 2.89 -39.63
C GLN A 242 -8.58 3.89 -40.69
N GLY A 243 -7.82 4.97 -40.84
CA GLY A 243 -7.92 5.99 -41.88
C GLY A 243 -6.69 5.98 -42.79
N LYS A 244 -6.65 6.87 -43.80
CA LYS A 244 -5.45 7.04 -44.62
C LYS A 244 -4.34 7.65 -43.76
N TYR A 245 -3.12 7.17 -43.91
CA TYR A 245 -1.97 7.73 -43.19
C TYR A 245 -1.76 9.24 -43.48
N SER A 246 -2.21 9.70 -44.66
CA SER A 246 -2.17 11.11 -45.06
C SER A 246 -3.02 12.06 -44.21
N ASP A 247 -4.04 11.54 -43.52
CA ASP A 247 -5.04 12.37 -42.82
C ASP A 247 -4.64 12.63 -41.36
N LEU A 248 -3.64 11.89 -40.88
CA LEU A 248 -3.05 11.98 -39.56
C LEU A 248 -2.14 13.21 -39.48
N LYS A 249 -2.44 14.14 -38.57
CA LYS A 249 -1.61 15.33 -38.31
C LYS A 249 -0.53 15.07 -37.26
N GLY A 250 -0.77 14.15 -36.35
CA GLY A 250 0.21 13.75 -35.33
C GLY A 250 -0.38 12.84 -34.26
N LYS A 251 0.46 12.46 -33.31
CA LYS A 251 0.12 11.57 -32.19
C LYS A 251 0.86 11.98 -30.92
N GLY A 252 0.43 11.53 -29.76
CA GLY A 252 1.05 11.93 -28.50
C GLY A 252 0.61 11.11 -27.30
N SER A 253 1.19 11.46 -26.15
CA SER A 253 0.77 11.00 -24.83
C SER A 253 0.50 12.21 -23.95
N VAL A 254 -0.49 12.12 -23.08
CA VAL A 254 -0.88 13.19 -22.16
C VAL A 254 -1.26 12.60 -20.81
N TYR A 255 -0.86 13.29 -19.76
CA TYR A 255 -1.27 13.05 -18.39
C TYR A 255 -2.27 14.12 -17.97
N THR A 256 -3.32 13.75 -17.23
CA THR A 256 -4.32 14.71 -16.73
C THR A 256 -3.76 15.67 -15.67
N ARG A 257 -2.71 15.23 -14.97
CA ARG A 257 -1.89 16.01 -14.03
C ARG A 257 -0.43 15.68 -14.21
N ASN A 258 0.44 16.50 -13.66
CA ASN A 258 1.88 16.23 -13.68
C ASN A 258 2.21 14.95 -12.87
N PRO A 259 2.75 13.88 -13.50
CA PRO A 259 3.01 12.62 -12.81
C PRO A 259 4.15 12.71 -11.78
N ALA A 260 5.00 13.75 -11.86
CA ALA A 260 6.11 13.97 -10.95
C ALA A 260 5.74 14.88 -9.77
N THR A 261 4.95 15.94 -9.99
CA THR A 261 4.62 16.94 -8.97
C THR A 261 3.18 16.87 -8.46
N GLY A 262 2.26 16.28 -9.22
CA GLY A 262 0.82 16.27 -8.95
C GLY A 262 0.11 17.58 -9.31
N GLU A 263 0.82 18.55 -9.90
CA GLU A 263 0.21 19.82 -10.32
C GLU A 263 -0.91 19.59 -11.32
N LYS A 264 -2.01 20.32 -11.12
CA LYS A 264 -3.17 20.29 -11.99
C LYS A 264 -2.86 20.92 -13.35
N GLY A 265 -3.29 20.24 -14.41
CA GLY A 265 -3.16 20.68 -15.78
C GLY A 265 -2.56 19.58 -16.66
N ILE A 266 -3.02 19.52 -17.91
CA ILE A 266 -2.55 18.49 -18.83
C ILE A 266 -1.09 18.73 -19.23
N ILE A 267 -0.28 17.68 -19.15
CA ILE A 267 1.13 17.69 -19.58
C ILE A 267 1.41 16.45 -20.42
N GLY A 268 2.26 16.58 -21.42
CA GLY A 268 2.60 15.44 -22.26
C GLY A 268 3.42 15.83 -23.46
N ASP A 269 3.40 14.94 -24.44
CA ASP A 269 4.21 15.02 -25.64
C ASP A 269 3.35 14.88 -26.89
N TYR A 270 3.84 15.46 -27.99
CA TYR A 270 3.22 15.48 -29.29
C TYR A 270 4.27 15.30 -30.40
N LEU A 271 4.00 14.36 -31.29
CA LEU A 271 4.78 14.05 -32.48
C LEU A 271 3.96 14.39 -33.73
N PRO A 272 4.31 15.46 -34.46
CA PRO A 272 3.69 15.79 -35.74
C PRO A 272 3.98 14.71 -36.78
N ALA A 273 2.98 14.32 -37.57
CA ALA A 273 3.12 13.30 -38.61
C ALA A 273 4.07 13.71 -39.74
N GLU A 274 4.17 15.02 -40.02
CA GLU A 274 5.07 15.58 -41.03
C GLU A 274 6.53 15.73 -40.54
N SER A 275 6.83 15.39 -39.28
CA SER A 275 8.17 15.56 -38.70
C SER A 275 9.17 14.58 -39.30
N GLN A 276 9.93 15.02 -40.31
CA GLN A 276 11.01 14.24 -40.93
C GLN A 276 12.13 13.85 -39.95
N SER A 277 12.25 14.58 -38.84
CA SER A 277 13.26 14.32 -37.81
C SER A 277 12.85 13.28 -36.77
N GLY A 278 11.54 12.95 -36.69
CA GLY A 278 10.97 12.15 -35.60
C GLY A 278 11.07 12.84 -34.23
N MET A 279 11.34 14.14 -34.18
CA MET A 279 11.51 14.88 -32.93
C MET A 279 10.18 14.97 -32.18
N LEU A 280 10.19 14.45 -30.95
CA LEU A 280 9.09 14.58 -29.99
C LEU A 280 9.07 16.00 -29.43
N HIS A 281 7.91 16.66 -29.46
CA HIS A 281 7.72 17.99 -28.90
C HIS A 281 6.86 17.92 -27.63
N ALA A 282 7.02 18.87 -26.71
CA ALA A 282 6.07 19.02 -25.62
C ALA A 282 4.66 19.34 -26.15
N LEU A 283 3.62 18.97 -25.42
CA LEU A 283 2.21 19.20 -25.74
C LEU A 283 1.89 20.69 -26.02
N SER A 284 2.68 21.62 -25.47
CA SER A 284 2.61 23.06 -25.77
C SER A 284 2.84 23.39 -27.26
N TYR A 285 3.43 22.48 -28.03
CA TYR A 285 3.50 22.57 -29.49
C TYR A 285 2.11 22.47 -30.12
N LEU A 286 1.31 21.47 -29.74
CA LEU A 286 -0.07 21.32 -30.22
C LEU A 286 -0.89 22.57 -29.87
N ARG A 287 -0.76 23.09 -28.65
CA ARG A 287 -1.41 24.33 -28.23
C ARG A 287 -1.12 25.53 -29.13
N ARG A 288 0.09 25.64 -29.66
CA ARG A 288 0.52 26.75 -30.53
C ARG A 288 0.09 26.58 -31.99
N HIS A 289 0.07 25.34 -32.49
CA HIS A 289 -0.15 25.05 -33.91
C HIS A 289 -1.59 24.64 -34.24
N ASP A 290 -2.32 24.05 -33.30
CA ASP A 290 -3.72 23.67 -33.44
C ASP A 290 -4.44 23.82 -32.07
N SER A 291 -4.76 25.07 -31.72
CA SER A 291 -5.33 25.40 -30.41
C SER A 291 -6.73 24.83 -30.20
N GLU A 292 -7.48 24.63 -31.28
CA GLU A 292 -8.82 24.00 -31.23
C GLU A 292 -8.71 22.55 -30.77
N ARG A 293 -7.82 21.76 -31.41
CA ARG A 293 -7.58 20.38 -30.98
C ARG A 293 -7.00 20.32 -29.57
N TYR A 294 -6.08 21.22 -29.20
CA TYR A 294 -5.60 21.25 -27.81
C TYR A 294 -6.72 21.47 -26.79
N ALA A 295 -7.64 22.41 -27.04
CA ALA A 295 -8.77 22.67 -26.15
C ALA A 295 -9.76 21.49 -26.08
N GLU A 296 -9.99 20.81 -27.21
CA GLU A 296 -10.78 19.57 -27.27
C GLU A 296 -10.13 18.47 -26.43
N LEU A 297 -8.81 18.26 -26.54
CA LEU A 297 -8.06 17.29 -25.71
C LEU A 297 -8.18 17.62 -24.23
N GLU A 298 -7.98 18.89 -23.85
CA GLU A 298 -8.04 19.34 -22.46
C GLU A 298 -9.40 19.11 -21.83
N ALA A 299 -10.48 19.37 -22.57
CA ALA A 299 -11.83 19.16 -22.09
C ALA A 299 -12.14 17.66 -21.91
N ILE A 300 -11.73 16.81 -22.86
CA ILE A 300 -11.87 15.35 -22.76
C ILE A 300 -11.10 14.81 -21.55
N CYS A 301 -9.84 15.21 -21.38
CA CYS A 301 -8.99 14.80 -20.26
C CYS A 301 -9.59 15.21 -18.90
N THR A 302 -10.12 16.44 -18.81
CA THR A 302 -10.72 16.96 -17.58
C THR A 302 -11.98 16.18 -17.20
N GLU A 303 -12.84 15.89 -18.17
CA GLU A 303 -14.07 15.14 -17.91
C GLU A 303 -13.76 13.66 -17.61
N LEU A 304 -12.78 13.04 -18.29
CA LEU A 304 -12.30 11.69 -17.96
C LEU A 304 -11.78 11.59 -16.52
N GLU A 305 -10.95 12.54 -16.07
CA GLU A 305 -10.43 12.56 -14.70
C GLU A 305 -11.57 12.71 -13.69
N LYS A 306 -12.58 13.53 -13.99
CA LYS A 306 -13.75 13.72 -13.12
C LYS A 306 -14.60 12.46 -13.00
N GLN A 307 -14.82 11.74 -14.11
CA GLN A 307 -15.63 10.52 -14.12
C GLN A 307 -14.90 9.33 -13.48
N THR A 308 -13.58 9.21 -13.70
CA THR A 308 -12.76 8.12 -13.14
C THR A 308 -12.27 8.40 -11.72
N GLY A 309 -12.18 9.67 -11.35
CA GLY A 309 -11.59 10.14 -10.11
C GLY A 309 -10.13 9.77 -9.95
N THR A 310 -9.37 9.56 -11.03
CA THR A 310 -7.94 9.20 -10.98
C THR A 310 -7.15 10.00 -12.00
N VAL A 311 -5.85 10.16 -11.76
CA VAL A 311 -4.93 10.76 -12.73
C VAL A 311 -4.70 9.74 -13.84
N LEU A 312 -4.94 10.16 -15.09
CA LEU A 312 -4.85 9.27 -16.24
C LEU A 312 -3.64 9.61 -17.09
N GLU A 313 -3.08 8.57 -17.70
CA GLU A 313 -2.18 8.67 -18.86
C GLU A 313 -2.95 8.20 -20.09
N ILE A 314 -2.95 9.03 -21.12
CA ILE A 314 -3.78 8.87 -22.32
C ILE A 314 -2.87 9.00 -23.53
N THR A 315 -2.88 8.02 -24.43
CA THR A 315 -2.30 8.17 -25.77
C THR A 315 -3.39 8.58 -26.75
N TYR A 316 -3.05 9.47 -27.67
CA TYR A 316 -4.01 10.08 -28.57
C TYR A 316 -3.42 10.33 -29.96
N THR A 317 -4.31 10.40 -30.95
CA THR A 317 -4.04 10.82 -32.31
C THR A 317 -4.82 12.06 -32.68
N VAL A 318 -4.21 12.92 -33.48
CA VAL A 318 -4.78 14.17 -33.97
C VAL A 318 -4.99 14.04 -35.47
N ASP A 319 -6.25 14.10 -35.88
CA ASP A 319 -6.64 14.14 -37.29
C ASP A 319 -7.04 15.56 -37.70
N SER A 320 -7.33 15.71 -38.99
CA SER A 320 -7.81 16.96 -39.59
C SER A 320 -9.04 17.56 -38.89
N ALA A 321 -9.92 16.72 -38.34
CA ALA A 321 -11.25 17.11 -37.86
C ALA A 321 -11.54 16.80 -36.37
N SER A 322 -10.77 15.93 -35.72
CA SER A 322 -11.06 15.47 -34.35
C SER A 322 -9.82 14.88 -33.67
N ILE A 323 -9.89 14.73 -32.35
CA ILE A 323 -8.97 13.88 -31.59
C ILE A 323 -9.54 12.49 -31.39
N CYS A 324 -8.67 11.49 -31.42
CA CYS A 324 -9.00 10.14 -31.00
C CYS A 324 -8.11 9.70 -29.84
N LEU A 325 -8.75 9.10 -28.84
CA LEU A 325 -8.06 8.45 -27.75
C LEU A 325 -7.73 7.02 -28.18
N GLU A 326 -6.50 6.59 -27.96
CA GLU A 326 -6.07 5.23 -28.32
C GLU A 326 -5.95 4.36 -27.08
N HIS A 327 -5.22 4.82 -26.07
CA HIS A 327 -5.07 4.08 -24.83
C HIS A 327 -5.28 5.00 -23.66
N ILE A 328 -5.95 4.49 -22.63
CA ILE A 328 -6.23 5.20 -21.39
C ILE A 328 -5.83 4.26 -20.27
N ARG A 329 -5.09 4.76 -19.28
CA ARG A 329 -4.72 4.00 -18.08
C ARG A 329 -4.56 4.93 -16.89
N SER A 330 -4.56 4.37 -15.68
CA SER A 330 -4.11 5.12 -14.50
C SER A 330 -2.64 5.49 -14.65
N ALA A 331 -2.30 6.74 -14.39
CA ALA A 331 -0.93 7.21 -14.44
C ALA A 331 -0.09 6.61 -13.30
N LEU A 332 1.18 6.32 -13.59
CA LEU A 332 2.17 6.03 -12.56
C LEU A 332 2.67 7.36 -11.99
N LEU A 333 2.40 7.58 -10.71
CA LEU A 333 2.71 8.83 -10.03
C LEU A 333 3.92 8.67 -9.13
N SER A 334 4.71 9.73 -9.00
CA SER A 334 5.66 9.85 -7.90
C SER A 334 4.90 9.84 -6.55
N PRO A 335 5.56 9.45 -5.44
CA PRO A 335 4.99 9.58 -4.10
C PRO A 335 4.36 10.95 -3.79
N ALA A 336 5.06 12.02 -4.14
CA ALA A 336 4.59 13.39 -3.94
C ALA A 336 3.35 13.72 -4.79
N ALA A 337 3.38 13.32 -6.07
CA ALA A 337 2.27 13.53 -6.99
C ALA A 337 1.02 12.74 -6.55
N ALA A 338 1.19 11.53 -6.02
CA ALA A 338 0.08 10.71 -5.52
C ALA A 338 -0.65 11.39 -4.34
N ILE A 339 0.09 11.89 -3.36
CA ILE A 339 -0.49 12.60 -2.19
C ILE A 339 -1.20 13.87 -2.66
N LYS A 340 -0.51 14.71 -3.44
CA LYS A 340 -1.06 15.98 -3.92
C LYS A 340 -2.32 15.76 -4.75
N SER A 341 -2.26 14.88 -5.74
CA SER A 341 -3.40 14.61 -6.61
C SER A 341 -4.58 14.03 -5.84
N ALA A 342 -4.35 13.14 -4.87
CA ALA A 342 -5.42 12.59 -4.05
C ALA A 342 -6.12 13.66 -3.21
N VAL A 343 -5.35 14.57 -2.59
CA VAL A 343 -5.90 15.68 -1.81
C VAL A 343 -6.66 16.66 -2.69
N ASP A 344 -6.09 17.06 -3.83
CA ASP A 344 -6.74 17.96 -4.77
C ASP A 344 -8.06 17.39 -5.30
N LEU A 345 -8.11 16.09 -5.64
CA LEU A 345 -9.34 15.43 -6.10
C LEU A 345 -10.44 15.41 -5.03
N VAL A 346 -10.08 15.34 -3.74
CA VAL A 346 -11.05 15.48 -2.64
C VAL A 346 -11.53 16.93 -2.52
N LEU A 347 -10.62 17.90 -2.58
CA LEU A 347 -10.97 19.33 -2.49
C LEU A 347 -11.84 19.78 -3.68
N GLU A 348 -11.67 19.16 -4.84
CA GLU A 348 -12.49 19.37 -6.04
C GLU A 348 -13.85 18.65 -5.98
N GLY A 349 -14.09 17.82 -4.96
CA GLY A 349 -15.33 17.05 -4.79
C GLY A 349 -15.47 15.88 -5.75
N VAL A 350 -14.37 15.44 -6.38
CA VAL A 350 -14.35 14.31 -7.33
C VAL A 350 -14.36 12.98 -6.59
N ILE A 351 -13.62 12.88 -5.48
CA ILE A 351 -13.56 11.69 -4.64
C ILE A 351 -13.82 12.04 -3.17
N GLN A 352 -14.23 11.05 -2.38
CA GLN A 352 -14.36 11.21 -0.93
C GLN A 352 -13.01 10.97 -0.21
N PRO A 353 -12.80 11.52 1.00
CA PRO A 353 -11.56 11.34 1.76
C PRO A 353 -11.13 9.88 1.95
N GLU A 354 -12.09 8.95 2.13
CA GLU A 354 -11.84 7.52 2.28
C GLU A 354 -11.16 6.93 1.03
N HIS A 355 -11.55 7.41 -0.16
CA HIS A 355 -10.94 6.96 -1.42
C HIS A 355 -9.51 7.48 -1.57
N ALA A 356 -9.22 8.70 -1.11
CA ALA A 356 -7.86 9.24 -1.08
C ALA A 356 -6.95 8.41 -0.15
N ILE A 357 -7.43 8.09 1.04
CA ILE A 357 -6.70 7.28 2.03
C ILE A 357 -6.43 5.86 1.49
N LEU A 358 -7.42 5.20 0.88
CA LEU A 358 -7.25 3.86 0.31
C LEU A 358 -6.19 3.78 -0.81
N ARG A 359 -5.90 4.89 -1.48
CA ARG A 359 -4.90 4.95 -2.57
C ARG A 359 -3.48 5.14 -2.07
N MET A 360 -3.29 5.55 -0.82
CA MET A 360 -1.96 5.79 -0.27
C MET A 360 -1.24 4.48 0.01
N ARG A 361 -0.03 4.36 -0.52
CA ARG A 361 0.91 3.28 -0.22
C ARG A 361 1.90 3.72 0.85
N SER A 362 2.57 2.74 1.46
CA SER A 362 3.62 2.97 2.47
C SER A 362 4.72 3.91 1.95
N ASN A 363 5.19 3.69 0.72
CA ASN A 363 6.21 4.53 0.09
C ASN A 363 5.72 5.97 -0.18
N ASN A 364 4.42 6.16 -0.46
CA ASN A 364 3.85 7.49 -0.65
C ASN A 364 4.00 8.29 0.64
N VAL A 365 3.55 7.70 1.75
CA VAL A 365 3.57 8.38 3.04
C VAL A 365 5.00 8.60 3.52
N ALA A 366 5.90 7.64 3.30
CA ALA A 366 7.31 7.75 3.66
C ALA A 366 7.98 8.97 3.01
N GLU A 367 7.78 9.12 1.71
CA GLU A 367 8.38 10.21 0.96
C GLU A 367 7.71 11.54 1.28
N GLY A 368 6.38 11.54 1.47
CA GLY A 368 5.64 12.74 1.86
C GLY A 368 6.06 13.29 3.23
N MET A 369 6.49 12.43 4.15
CA MET A 369 7.10 12.86 5.42
C MET A 369 8.48 13.50 5.21
N LYS A 370 9.35 12.86 4.41
CA LYS A 370 10.71 13.37 4.14
C LYS A 370 10.71 14.72 3.43
N GLN A 371 9.76 14.91 2.52
CA GLN A 371 9.62 16.14 1.73
C GLN A 371 8.74 17.20 2.42
N GLU A 372 8.19 16.91 3.60
CA GLU A 372 7.28 17.79 4.37
C GLU A 372 6.15 18.36 3.50
N ILE A 373 5.52 17.50 2.69
CA ILE A 373 4.48 17.91 1.74
C ILE A 373 3.26 18.45 2.51
N PRO A 374 2.78 19.68 2.26
CA PRO A 374 1.65 20.27 2.99
C PRO A 374 0.38 19.42 2.96
N GLU A 375 0.10 18.81 1.80
CA GLU A 375 -1.04 17.93 1.57
C GLU A 375 -1.01 16.67 2.45
N MET A 376 0.17 16.24 2.92
CA MET A 376 0.29 15.13 3.88
C MET A 376 -0.48 15.40 5.16
N LYS A 377 -0.37 16.62 5.71
CA LYS A 377 -1.07 16.98 6.95
C LYS A 377 -2.58 16.85 6.78
N ARG A 378 -3.10 17.28 5.64
CA ARG A 378 -4.54 17.20 5.33
C ARG A 378 -5.00 15.75 5.23
N LEU A 379 -4.21 14.91 4.57
CA LEU A 379 -4.49 13.47 4.47
C LEU A 379 -4.51 12.79 5.84
N LEU A 380 -3.58 13.18 6.71
CA LEU A 380 -3.49 12.68 8.08
C LEU A 380 -4.65 13.15 8.96
N GLU A 381 -5.16 14.37 8.77
CA GLU A 381 -6.39 14.85 9.44
C GLU A 381 -7.59 13.96 9.09
N TRP A 382 -7.79 13.63 7.82
CA TRP A 382 -8.85 12.70 7.41
C TRP A 382 -8.64 11.29 7.98
N ALA A 383 -7.39 10.82 8.03
CA ALA A 383 -7.09 9.53 8.64
C ALA A 383 -7.46 9.51 10.13
N ASP A 384 -7.25 10.61 10.86
CA ASP A 384 -7.65 10.71 12.27
C ASP A 384 -9.17 10.74 12.48
N GLU A 385 -9.92 11.31 11.53
CA GLU A 385 -11.39 11.32 11.58
C GLU A 385 -11.98 9.92 11.35
N ILE A 386 -11.27 9.04 10.62
CA ILE A 386 -11.75 7.71 10.21
C ILE A 386 -11.20 6.59 11.10
N LYS A 387 -10.00 6.72 11.66
CA LYS A 387 -9.39 5.66 12.47
C LYS A 387 -10.21 5.37 13.74
N ASP A 388 -10.31 4.10 14.10
CA ASP A 388 -11.00 3.63 15.31
C ASP A 388 -10.03 3.26 16.46
N ILE A 389 -8.72 3.34 16.22
CA ILE A 389 -7.68 2.93 17.18
C ILE A 389 -6.72 4.09 17.46
N SER A 390 -6.24 4.18 18.71
CA SER A 390 -5.26 5.22 19.08
C SER A 390 -3.86 4.86 18.59
N ILE A 391 -3.12 5.84 18.09
CA ILE A 391 -1.73 5.69 17.65
C ILE A 391 -0.82 6.39 18.67
N LEU A 392 -0.08 5.60 19.43
CA LEU A 392 0.83 6.05 20.47
C LEU A 392 2.28 5.98 20.00
N ALA A 393 3.14 6.78 20.61
CA ALA A 393 4.57 6.79 20.30
C ALA A 393 5.36 5.87 21.23
N LYS A 394 6.30 5.11 20.64
CA LYS A 394 7.45 4.50 21.33
C LYS A 394 8.57 5.53 21.32
N VAL A 395 9.11 5.85 22.48
CA VAL A 395 10.09 6.92 22.71
C VAL A 395 11.27 6.34 23.48
N GLU A 396 12.48 6.64 23.04
CA GLU A 396 13.72 6.23 23.71
C GLU A 396 14.50 7.46 24.17
N GLU A 397 14.38 8.58 23.46
CA GLU A 397 15.00 9.85 23.78
C GLU A 397 13.99 11.00 23.89
N THR A 398 14.34 12.07 24.61
CA THR A 398 13.47 13.25 24.74
C THR A 398 13.22 13.96 23.40
N ALA A 399 14.15 13.83 22.43
CA ALA A 399 13.99 14.39 21.08
C ALA A 399 12.82 13.73 20.32
N ASP A 400 12.61 12.43 20.50
CA ASP A 400 11.55 11.65 19.85
C ASP A 400 10.16 12.18 20.21
N VAL A 401 10.01 12.71 21.43
CA VAL A 401 8.73 13.21 21.96
C VAL A 401 8.21 14.38 21.12
N LEU A 402 9.10 15.29 20.70
CA LEU A 402 8.73 16.45 19.89
C LEU A 402 8.33 16.02 18.48
N GLN A 403 9.06 15.07 17.90
CA GLN A 403 8.73 14.49 16.60
C GLN A 403 7.40 13.74 16.64
N ALA A 404 7.17 12.94 17.68
CA ALA A 404 5.92 12.22 17.88
C ALA A 404 4.71 13.17 17.99
N LYS A 405 4.88 14.28 18.72
CA LYS A 405 3.86 15.34 18.81
C LYS A 405 3.60 15.98 17.45
N ALA A 406 4.65 16.29 16.69
CA ALA A 406 4.54 16.91 15.36
C ALA A 406 3.75 16.03 14.38
N TRP A 407 3.96 14.71 14.42
CA TRP A 407 3.22 13.74 13.62
C TRP A 407 1.87 13.32 14.20
N GLY A 408 1.46 13.91 15.32
CA GLY A 408 0.11 13.75 15.87
C GLY A 408 -0.11 12.46 16.65
N ALA A 409 0.88 11.91 17.35
CA ALA A 409 0.66 10.80 18.28
C ALA A 409 -0.38 11.14 19.36
N ASP A 410 -1.30 10.23 19.64
CA ASP A 410 -2.36 10.40 20.64
C ASP A 410 -1.83 10.39 22.09
N GLY A 411 -0.56 10.01 22.27
CA GLY A 411 0.18 9.98 23.52
C GLY A 411 1.46 9.16 23.39
N ILE A 412 2.13 8.88 24.50
CA ILE A 412 3.28 7.97 24.55
C ILE A 412 2.79 6.64 25.10
N GLY A 413 2.99 5.58 24.32
CA GLY A 413 2.57 4.22 24.66
C GLY A 413 3.69 3.41 25.28
N LEU A 414 4.93 3.82 25.04
CA LEU A 414 6.12 3.20 25.63
C LEU A 414 7.28 4.20 25.63
N CYS A 415 7.67 4.68 26.80
CA CYS A 415 8.92 5.40 27.01
C CYS A 415 9.92 4.45 27.67
N VAL A 416 10.94 4.05 26.92
CA VAL A 416 11.98 3.12 27.37
C VAL A 416 13.02 3.91 28.18
N THR A 417 12.98 3.81 29.51
CA THR A 417 13.88 4.60 30.37
C THR A 417 15.34 4.11 30.31
N ASP A 418 15.54 2.88 29.87
CA ASP A 418 16.82 2.21 29.71
C ASP A 418 17.81 3.02 28.85
N ALA A 419 17.36 3.47 27.68
CA ALA A 419 18.13 4.31 26.79
C ALA A 419 18.62 5.60 27.48
N MET A 420 17.75 6.24 28.28
CA MET A 420 18.09 7.45 29.03
C MET A 420 19.22 7.18 30.03
N PHE A 421 19.13 6.08 30.77
CA PHE A 421 20.15 5.67 31.75
C PHE A 421 21.48 5.26 31.12
N MET A 422 21.46 4.77 29.87
CA MET A 422 22.66 4.35 29.15
C MET A 422 23.44 5.50 28.51
N SER A 423 22.90 6.72 28.57
CA SER A 423 23.63 7.91 28.13
C SER A 423 25.02 8.01 28.80
N PRO A 424 26.06 8.49 28.09
CA PRO A 424 27.44 8.53 28.60
C PRO A 424 27.60 9.24 29.95
N HIS A 425 26.72 10.19 30.25
CA HIS A 425 26.73 10.96 31.49
C HIS A 425 26.04 10.25 32.67
N ARG A 426 25.15 9.28 32.40
CA ARG A 426 24.37 8.57 33.44
C ARG A 426 24.86 7.16 33.69
N LYS A 427 25.32 6.47 32.65
CA LYS A 427 25.85 5.10 32.72
C LYS A 427 26.84 4.88 33.88
N PRO A 428 27.81 5.78 34.17
CA PRO A 428 28.73 5.59 35.30
C PRO A 428 28.04 5.56 36.67
N PHE A 429 26.94 6.28 36.85
CA PHE A 429 26.19 6.28 38.10
C PHE A 429 25.34 5.03 38.26
N VAL A 430 24.73 4.55 37.16
CA VAL A 430 24.01 3.28 37.12
C VAL A 430 24.96 2.13 37.44
N GLN A 431 26.12 2.08 36.80
CA GLN A 431 27.15 1.05 37.07
C GLN A 431 27.62 1.07 38.52
N LYS A 432 27.92 2.25 39.07
CA LYS A 432 28.33 2.39 40.48
C LYS A 432 27.25 1.91 41.45
N MET A 433 25.99 2.23 41.15
CA MET A 433 24.83 1.81 41.95
C MET A 433 24.65 0.29 41.91
N MET A 434 24.73 -0.32 40.72
CA MET A 434 24.64 -1.78 40.54
C MET A 434 25.81 -2.55 41.18
N MET A 435 27.01 -1.96 41.21
CA MET A 435 28.22 -2.56 41.79
C MET A 435 28.44 -2.20 43.27
N ALA A 436 27.57 -1.41 43.89
CA ALA A 436 27.75 -0.93 45.25
C ALA A 436 27.69 -2.09 46.27
N ASN A 437 28.65 -2.11 47.20
CA ASN A 437 28.69 -3.12 48.27
C ASN A 437 27.93 -2.69 49.53
N THR A 438 27.54 -1.42 49.60
CA THR A 438 26.82 -0.83 50.74
C THR A 438 25.57 -0.09 50.28
N GLU A 439 24.55 -0.06 51.13
CA GLU A 439 23.31 0.69 50.89
C GLU A 439 23.59 2.19 50.71
N GLU A 440 24.54 2.76 51.46
CA GLU A 440 24.92 4.17 51.35
C GLU A 440 25.50 4.52 49.97
N GLU A 441 26.37 3.68 49.42
CA GLU A 441 26.95 3.89 48.08
C GLU A 441 25.88 3.78 47.00
N ARG A 442 24.96 2.81 47.15
CA ARG A 442 23.82 2.64 46.23
C ARG A 442 22.91 3.87 46.24
N ARG A 443 22.53 4.35 47.43
CA ARG A 443 21.71 5.56 47.62
C ARG A 443 22.36 6.80 47.02
N ARG A 444 23.68 7.00 47.18
CA ARG A 444 24.39 8.12 46.53
C ARG A 444 24.31 8.08 45.01
N GLY A 445 24.31 6.88 44.40
CA GLY A 445 24.10 6.72 42.97
C GLY A 445 22.68 7.13 42.55
N LEU A 446 21.67 6.62 43.26
CA LEU A 446 20.26 6.94 43.04
C LEU A 446 19.95 8.44 43.21
N GLU A 447 20.50 9.10 44.23
CA GLU A 447 20.36 10.54 44.47
C GLU A 447 20.90 11.41 43.32
N ARG A 448 21.87 10.89 42.55
CA ARG A 448 22.38 11.58 41.35
C ARG A 448 21.53 11.33 40.12
N LEU A 449 20.95 10.13 40.00
CA LEU A 449 20.09 9.77 38.88
C LEU A 449 18.71 10.43 38.96
N LEU A 450 18.14 10.55 40.17
CA LEU A 450 16.82 11.12 40.42
C LEU A 450 16.55 12.47 39.72
N PRO A 451 17.36 13.54 39.93
CA PRO A 451 17.10 14.82 39.28
C PRO A 451 17.27 14.76 37.76
N MET A 452 18.15 13.88 37.25
CA MET A 452 18.38 13.72 35.82
C MET A 452 17.18 13.06 35.14
N GLN A 453 16.60 12.03 35.77
CA GLN A 453 15.40 11.37 35.24
C GLN A 453 14.17 12.25 35.39
N GLN A 454 14.01 12.94 36.54
CA GLN A 454 12.91 13.89 36.73
C GLN A 454 12.88 14.93 35.61
N SER A 455 14.04 15.50 35.25
CA SER A 455 14.13 16.49 34.17
C SER A 455 13.69 15.96 32.81
N ASP A 456 13.97 14.70 32.47
CA ASP A 456 13.53 14.13 31.19
C ASP A 456 12.01 13.92 31.17
N LEU A 457 11.45 13.51 32.32
CA LEU A 457 10.02 13.26 32.46
C LEU A 457 9.20 14.55 32.46
N GLU A 458 9.76 15.66 32.97
CA GLU A 458 9.17 17.00 32.83
C GLU A 458 9.01 17.38 31.35
N VAL A 459 10.06 17.21 30.53
CA VAL A 459 10.00 17.45 29.08
C VAL A 459 8.92 16.60 28.42
N LEU A 460 8.81 15.33 28.83
CA LEU A 460 7.81 14.41 28.32
C LEU A 460 6.38 14.87 28.65
N PHE A 461 6.11 15.25 29.89
CA PHE A 461 4.79 15.73 30.31
C PHE A 461 4.43 17.10 29.72
N GLU A 462 5.39 18.01 29.61
CA GLU A 462 5.22 19.31 28.94
C GLU A 462 4.81 19.13 27.47
N ALA A 463 5.48 18.23 26.75
CA ALA A 463 5.17 17.96 25.37
C ALA A 463 3.79 17.31 25.19
N MET A 464 3.43 16.35 26.06
CA MET A 464 2.19 15.58 25.94
C MET A 464 0.95 16.29 26.49
N ASN A 465 1.08 17.19 27.46
CA ASN A 465 0.02 18.03 28.07
C ASN A 465 -1.42 17.51 27.88
N GLY A 466 -1.86 16.64 28.78
CA GLY A 466 -3.18 16.01 28.80
C GLY A 466 -3.24 14.65 28.11
N ARG A 467 -2.26 14.32 27.27
CA ARG A 467 -2.12 12.99 26.65
C ARG A 467 -1.47 11.99 27.61
N PRO A 468 -1.81 10.68 27.52
CA PRO A 468 -1.19 9.65 28.35
C PRO A 468 0.30 9.50 28.03
N ALA A 469 1.07 9.20 29.07
CA ALA A 469 2.51 9.04 29.01
C ALA A 469 2.92 7.75 29.72
N ALA A 470 3.06 6.66 28.97
CA ALA A 470 3.49 5.37 29.48
C ALA A 470 5.01 5.30 29.61
N ILE A 471 5.50 5.10 30.83
CA ILE A 471 6.90 5.12 31.22
C ILE A 471 7.27 3.73 31.74
N GLN A 472 8.13 3.04 30.99
CA GLN A 472 8.63 1.73 31.39
C GLN A 472 9.71 1.88 32.46
N LEU A 473 9.52 1.18 33.57
CA LEU A 473 10.54 1.04 34.61
C LEU A 473 11.75 0.30 34.05
N PHE A 474 12.91 0.49 34.69
CA PHE A 474 14.19 0.02 34.18
C PHE A 474 14.19 -1.49 33.91
N ASP A 475 14.69 -1.87 32.74
CA ASP A 475 14.70 -3.21 32.20
C ASP A 475 16.05 -3.48 31.50
N PHE A 476 17.02 -3.97 32.27
CA PHE A 476 18.29 -4.45 31.70
C PHE A 476 18.72 -5.75 32.36
N SER A 477 19.24 -6.62 31.52
CA SER A 477 20.07 -7.74 31.95
C SER A 477 21.37 -7.23 32.55
N ARG A 478 21.77 -7.74 33.74
CA ARG A 478 22.95 -7.27 34.49
C ARG A 478 24.26 -7.30 33.70
N TYR A 479 24.32 -8.13 32.65
CA TYR A 479 25.52 -8.43 31.89
C TYR A 479 25.95 -7.27 30.96
N GLU A 480 25.02 -6.52 30.38
CA GLU A 480 25.35 -5.38 29.50
C GLU A 480 25.90 -4.16 30.25
N LEU A 481 25.67 -4.11 31.56
CA LEU A 481 26.09 -3.00 32.42
C LEU A 481 27.49 -3.18 33.00
N VAL A 482 28.02 -4.40 33.05
CA VAL A 482 29.30 -4.73 33.68
C VAL A 482 30.39 -4.92 32.60
N PRO A 483 31.42 -4.06 32.53
CA PRO A 483 32.47 -4.22 31.51
C PRO A 483 33.29 -5.50 31.73
N GLY A 484 33.44 -6.33 30.68
CA GLY A 484 34.46 -7.38 30.61
C GLY A 484 34.11 -8.76 31.22
N ARG A 485 32.85 -9.18 31.21
CA ARG A 485 32.45 -10.56 31.51
C ARG A 485 31.90 -11.24 30.25
N ASP A 486 32.50 -12.36 29.85
CA ASP A 486 32.06 -13.18 28.71
C ASP A 486 30.88 -14.09 29.09
N GLU A 487 30.15 -14.58 28.08
CA GLU A 487 28.90 -15.37 28.20
C GLU A 487 29.04 -16.70 28.98
N GLU A 488 30.27 -17.14 29.33
CA GLU A 488 30.55 -18.42 30.00
C GLU A 488 30.44 -18.36 31.55
N ASP A 489 30.32 -17.18 32.17
CA ASP A 489 30.18 -17.00 33.63
C ASP A 489 28.71 -17.15 34.11
N GLN A 490 27.97 -18.13 33.57
CA GLN A 490 26.52 -18.29 33.79
C GLN A 490 26.14 -18.80 35.19
N HIS A 491 27.09 -19.16 36.07
CA HIS A 491 26.79 -20.01 37.22
C HIS A 491 27.14 -19.49 38.62
N ASP A 492 27.70 -18.29 38.82
CA ASP A 492 28.28 -18.00 40.15
C ASP A 492 28.16 -16.56 40.71
N ASP A 493 27.11 -15.80 40.40
CA ASP A 493 26.91 -14.48 41.05
C ASP A 493 25.45 -14.21 41.44
N GLN A 494 24.97 -14.92 42.48
CA GLN A 494 23.69 -14.67 43.16
C GLN A 494 23.70 -13.37 44.00
N ARG A 495 24.31 -12.28 43.51
CA ARG A 495 24.12 -10.96 44.13
C ARG A 495 22.76 -10.44 43.72
N HIS A 496 21.71 -10.68 44.51
CA HIS A 496 20.42 -10.00 44.35
C HIS A 496 20.63 -8.48 44.54
N VAL A 497 20.91 -7.76 43.44
CA VAL A 497 20.66 -6.31 43.41
C VAL A 497 19.15 -6.16 43.44
N ASP A 498 18.67 -5.58 44.53
CA ASP A 498 17.26 -5.31 44.73
C ASP A 498 16.85 -4.14 43.83
N LEU A 499 16.26 -4.45 42.67
CA LEU A 499 15.77 -3.44 41.72
C LEU A 499 14.65 -2.58 42.31
N PHE A 500 14.09 -2.98 43.46
CA PHE A 500 13.05 -2.21 44.15
C PHE A 500 13.49 -0.80 44.50
N GLU A 501 14.74 -0.57 44.96
CA GLU A 501 15.23 0.79 45.26
C GLU A 501 15.33 1.65 44.00
N LEU A 502 15.69 1.05 42.87
CA LEU A 502 15.73 1.75 41.58
C LEU A 502 14.31 2.10 41.12
N TYR A 503 13.38 1.15 41.21
CA TYR A 503 11.97 1.38 40.88
C TYR A 503 11.34 2.44 41.78
N GLU A 504 11.63 2.44 43.08
CA GLU A 504 11.20 3.48 44.01
C GLU A 504 11.70 4.87 43.57
N MET A 505 13.00 4.98 43.23
CA MET A 505 13.58 6.22 42.71
C MET A 505 12.93 6.67 41.39
N GLN A 506 12.69 5.74 40.45
CA GLN A 506 12.02 6.06 39.18
C GLN A 506 10.58 6.54 39.40
N LEU A 507 9.83 5.86 40.26
CA LEU A 507 8.47 6.26 40.64
C LEU A 507 8.47 7.65 41.30
N GLU A 508 9.44 7.92 42.17
CA GLU A 508 9.62 9.23 42.77
C GLU A 508 9.92 10.30 41.70
N ALA A 509 10.80 10.01 40.73
CA ALA A 509 11.09 10.91 39.61
C ALA A 509 9.82 11.24 38.80
N VAL A 510 9.02 10.21 38.48
CA VAL A 510 7.74 10.33 37.76
C VAL A 510 6.78 11.27 38.50
N PHE A 511 6.56 11.02 39.78
CA PHE A 511 5.60 11.82 40.55
C PHE A 511 6.10 13.23 40.87
N ARG A 512 7.41 13.42 41.08
CA ARG A 512 7.99 14.77 41.25
C ARG A 512 7.85 15.60 39.97
N ALA A 513 8.16 15.02 38.82
CA ALA A 513 7.96 15.66 37.52
C ALA A 513 6.48 16.01 37.31
N ALA A 514 5.56 15.07 37.60
CA ALA A 514 4.13 15.32 37.49
C ALA A 514 3.66 16.48 38.37
N VAL A 515 4.08 16.52 39.65
CA VAL A 515 3.74 17.62 40.59
C VAL A 515 4.22 18.97 40.05
N ARG A 516 5.45 19.03 39.53
CA ARG A 516 5.97 20.27 38.97
C ARG A 516 5.15 20.74 37.77
N CYS A 517 4.91 19.87 36.79
CA CYS A 517 4.13 20.20 35.60
C CYS A 517 2.69 20.61 35.95
N ILE A 518 2.05 19.93 36.92
CA ILE A 518 0.70 20.30 37.40
C ILE A 518 0.69 21.71 37.99
N ARG A 519 1.71 22.08 38.78
CA ARG A 519 1.83 23.43 39.36
C ARG A 519 2.10 24.50 38.32
N GLU A 520 2.68 24.13 37.17
CA GLU A 520 2.84 25.00 36.01
C GLU A 520 1.55 25.09 35.15
N GLY A 521 0.47 24.40 35.55
CA GLY A 521 -0.84 24.44 34.91
C GLY A 521 -1.04 23.40 33.80
N LEU A 522 -0.16 22.40 33.71
CA LEU A 522 -0.25 21.33 32.73
C LEU A 522 -1.13 20.18 33.22
N TRP A 523 -1.77 19.50 32.28
CA TRP A 523 -2.51 18.27 32.56
C TRP A 523 -1.56 17.08 32.44
N VAL A 524 -1.40 16.29 33.51
CA VAL A 524 -0.44 15.17 33.53
C VAL A 524 -1.18 13.85 33.77
N ARG A 525 -0.87 12.84 32.95
CA ARG A 525 -1.48 11.50 33.00
C ARG A 525 -0.37 10.43 32.89
N PRO A 526 0.38 10.20 33.98
CA PRO A 526 1.44 9.21 33.97
C PRO A 526 0.87 7.79 33.93
N GLU A 527 1.40 6.95 33.06
CA GLU A 527 1.12 5.52 33.04
C GLU A 527 2.45 4.81 33.37
N ILE A 528 2.51 4.05 34.46
CA ILE A 528 3.72 3.34 34.89
C ILE A 528 3.65 1.93 34.31
N LEU A 529 4.69 1.52 33.60
CA LEU A 529 4.73 0.25 32.88
C LEU A 529 5.82 -0.65 33.48
N ILE A 530 5.43 -1.83 33.94
CA ILE A 530 6.34 -2.80 34.54
C ILE A 530 6.82 -3.76 33.45
N PRO A 531 8.14 -3.85 33.21
CA PRO A 531 8.70 -4.73 32.19
C PRO A 531 8.53 -6.22 32.53
N HIS A 532 8.54 -7.06 31.50
CA HIS A 532 8.65 -8.52 31.57
C HIS A 532 7.85 -9.21 32.68
N VAL A 533 6.60 -8.79 32.92
CA VAL A 533 5.79 -9.36 34.01
C VAL A 533 5.48 -10.82 33.70
N GLU A 534 5.93 -11.72 34.58
CA GLU A 534 5.65 -13.13 34.45
C GLU A 534 4.48 -13.53 35.36
N HIS A 535 4.48 -13.08 36.61
CA HIS A 535 3.50 -13.54 37.60
C HIS A 535 2.66 -12.39 38.17
N ALA A 536 1.40 -12.69 38.51
CA ALA A 536 0.48 -11.69 39.07
C ALA A 536 0.95 -11.11 40.41
N GLN A 537 1.81 -11.83 41.14
CA GLN A 537 2.40 -11.36 42.39
C GLN A 537 3.39 -10.22 42.16
N GLU A 538 4.25 -10.30 41.14
CA GLU A 538 5.18 -9.22 40.78
C GLU A 538 4.41 -7.94 40.45
N MET A 539 3.33 -8.08 39.67
CA MET A 539 2.44 -6.97 39.36
C MET A 539 1.80 -6.37 40.62
N GLN A 540 1.41 -7.20 41.59
CA GLN A 540 0.85 -6.73 42.86
C GLN A 540 1.89 -5.97 43.68
N ASP A 541 3.09 -6.53 43.84
CA ASP A 541 4.14 -5.95 44.68
C ASP A 541 4.57 -4.57 44.15
N ILE A 542 4.78 -4.44 42.83
CA ILE A 542 5.13 -3.15 42.23
C ILE A 542 3.96 -2.17 42.20
N ARG A 543 2.71 -2.66 42.09
CA ARG A 543 1.52 -1.81 42.24
C ARG A 543 1.46 -1.19 43.64
N GLU A 544 1.69 -2.00 44.68
CA GLU A 544 1.70 -1.52 46.07
C GLU A 544 2.83 -0.50 46.30
N LEU A 545 4.02 -0.73 45.72
CA LEU A 545 5.12 0.23 45.73
C LEU A 545 4.74 1.56 45.04
N ALA A 546 4.16 1.50 43.83
CA ALA A 546 3.73 2.69 43.10
C ALA A 546 2.68 3.49 43.89
N ASP A 547 1.69 2.82 44.48
CA ASP A 547 0.66 3.44 45.30
C ASP A 547 1.25 4.08 46.58
N HIS A 548 2.27 3.44 47.18
CA HIS A 548 3.00 3.95 48.33
C HIS A 548 3.78 5.23 48.00
N VAL A 549 4.62 5.20 46.97
CA VAL A 549 5.42 6.37 46.55
C VAL A 549 4.52 7.52 46.09
N ALA A 550 3.44 7.22 45.36
CA ALA A 550 2.46 8.23 44.97
C ALA A 550 1.85 8.94 46.17
N ALA A 551 1.53 8.20 47.25
CA ALA A 551 0.98 8.78 48.47
C ALA A 551 1.97 9.69 49.19
N GLN A 552 3.27 9.39 49.13
CA GLN A 552 4.33 10.21 49.72
C GLN A 552 4.61 11.48 48.90
N VAL A 553 4.68 11.37 47.57
CA VAL A 553 5.18 12.45 46.70
C VAL A 553 4.07 13.40 46.23
N LEU A 554 2.89 12.87 45.85
CA LEU A 554 1.85 13.69 45.21
C LEU A 554 1.15 14.66 46.17
N GLY A 555 1.07 14.34 47.47
CA GLY A 555 0.43 15.18 48.47
C GLY A 555 -0.98 15.66 48.06
N GLU A 556 -1.21 16.98 48.09
CA GLU A 556 -2.47 17.61 47.70
C GLU A 556 -2.76 17.49 46.18
N GLU A 557 -1.72 17.42 45.35
CA GLU A 557 -1.83 17.32 43.88
C GLU A 557 -2.32 15.95 43.41
N ARG A 558 -2.44 14.97 44.31
CA ARG A 558 -3.01 13.65 44.00
C ARG A 558 -4.40 13.74 43.36
N ARG A 559 -5.17 14.80 43.64
CA ARG A 559 -6.48 15.03 43.01
C ARG A 559 -6.38 15.41 41.53
N HIS A 560 -5.24 15.92 41.09
CA HIS A 560 -4.96 16.39 39.74
C HIS A 560 -4.04 15.44 38.96
N CYS A 561 -3.44 14.45 39.60
CA CYS A 561 -2.58 13.43 38.98
C CYS A 561 -3.27 12.06 38.96
N ILE A 562 -3.95 11.75 37.85
CA ILE A 562 -4.55 10.42 37.63
C ILE A 562 -3.49 9.55 36.95
N TYR A 563 -2.85 8.68 37.73
CA TYR A 563 -1.90 7.70 37.21
C TYR A 563 -2.52 6.31 37.05
N LYS A 564 -1.88 5.48 36.22
CA LYS A 564 -2.21 4.06 36.04
C LYS A 564 -0.96 3.22 36.18
N VAL A 565 -1.11 1.97 36.58
CA VAL A 565 -0.01 1.00 36.61
C VAL A 565 -0.35 -0.18 35.70
N GLY A 566 0.54 -0.54 34.79
CA GLY A 566 0.33 -1.56 33.77
C GLY A 566 1.49 -2.53 33.65
N ALA A 567 1.28 -3.58 32.86
CA ALA A 567 2.24 -4.65 32.64
C ALA A 567 2.65 -4.74 31.16
N VAL A 568 3.93 -4.98 30.91
CA VAL A 568 4.43 -5.49 29.63
C VAL A 568 4.29 -7.00 29.60
N ILE A 569 3.58 -7.51 28.59
CA ILE A 569 3.51 -8.92 28.27
C ILE A 569 4.43 -9.17 27.07
N SER A 570 5.57 -9.80 27.34
CA SER A 570 6.60 -10.15 26.34
C SER A 570 6.79 -11.66 26.19
N LEU A 571 6.18 -12.47 27.06
CA LEU A 571 6.37 -13.93 27.11
C LEU A 571 5.05 -14.68 26.91
N PRO A 572 5.06 -15.86 26.22
CA PRO A 572 3.84 -16.62 25.98
C PRO A 572 3.12 -17.05 27.26
N ARG A 573 3.89 -17.38 28.31
CA ARG A 573 3.34 -17.72 29.62
C ARG A 573 2.53 -16.58 30.21
N ALA A 574 3.04 -15.35 30.17
CA ALA A 574 2.36 -14.17 30.69
C ALA A 574 1.07 -13.85 29.90
N ALA A 575 1.09 -14.06 28.58
CA ALA A 575 -0.11 -13.93 27.75
C ALA A 575 -1.19 -14.98 28.12
N LEU A 576 -0.80 -16.24 28.34
CA LEU A 576 -1.72 -17.31 28.78
C LEU A 576 -2.30 -17.08 30.18
N THR A 577 -1.57 -16.41 31.07
CA THR A 577 -2.01 -16.09 32.44
C THR A 577 -2.48 -14.64 32.59
N ALA A 578 -2.70 -13.91 31.50
CA ALA A 578 -2.95 -12.48 31.50
C ALA A 578 -4.16 -12.07 32.35
N SER A 579 -5.17 -12.93 32.50
CA SER A 579 -6.32 -12.68 33.39
C SER A 579 -5.94 -12.51 34.87
N GLN A 580 -4.88 -13.19 35.32
CA GLN A 580 -4.37 -13.08 36.68
C GLN A 580 -3.61 -11.76 36.85
N ILE A 581 -2.75 -11.41 35.89
CA ILE A 581 -2.01 -10.15 35.84
C ILE A 581 -2.98 -8.95 35.80
N ALA A 582 -4.01 -9.05 34.96
CA ALA A 582 -5.07 -8.05 34.80
C ALA A 582 -5.81 -7.72 36.11
N ARG A 583 -5.75 -8.58 37.13
CA ARG A 583 -6.32 -8.26 38.45
C ARG A 583 -5.68 -7.00 39.05
N TYR A 584 -4.38 -6.83 38.87
CA TYR A 584 -3.59 -5.76 39.48
C TYR A 584 -3.18 -4.67 38.49
N ALA A 585 -3.14 -4.98 37.19
CA ALA A 585 -2.87 -4.01 36.12
C ALA A 585 -4.11 -3.19 35.72
N ASP A 586 -3.93 -1.89 35.49
CA ASP A 586 -4.93 -0.96 34.94
C ASP A 586 -4.93 -0.96 33.39
N PHE A 587 -3.83 -1.43 32.79
CA PHE A 587 -3.68 -1.61 31.35
C PHE A 587 -2.57 -2.63 31.05
N ILE A 588 -2.58 -3.18 29.84
CA ILE A 588 -1.58 -4.16 29.36
C ILE A 588 -0.98 -3.63 28.07
N LEU A 589 0.35 -3.72 27.95
CA LEU A 589 1.08 -3.54 26.71
C LEU A 589 1.63 -4.90 26.26
N PHE A 590 1.27 -5.33 25.06
CA PHE A 590 1.85 -6.50 24.40
C PHE A 590 3.10 -6.07 23.65
N ALA A 591 4.25 -6.59 24.06
CA ALA A 591 5.53 -6.34 23.42
C ALA A 591 5.63 -7.28 22.22
N GLY A 592 5.12 -6.83 21.07
CA GLY A 592 4.85 -7.70 19.94
C GLY A 592 6.10 -8.31 19.33
N ASP A 593 7.19 -7.55 19.26
CA ASP A 593 8.48 -8.01 18.74
C ASP A 593 9.03 -9.14 19.64
N GLU A 594 9.09 -8.91 20.95
CA GLU A 594 9.58 -9.85 21.96
C GLU A 594 8.66 -11.07 22.10
N LEU A 595 7.34 -10.89 21.98
CA LEU A 595 6.38 -11.99 21.92
C LEU A 595 6.59 -12.84 20.67
N SER A 596 6.91 -12.22 19.54
CA SER A 596 7.17 -12.94 18.29
C SER A 596 8.45 -13.75 18.39
N GLU A 597 9.53 -13.18 18.91
CA GLU A 597 10.79 -13.89 19.14
C GLU A 597 10.60 -15.08 20.10
N SER A 598 9.95 -14.85 21.24
CA SER A 598 9.75 -15.89 22.25
C SER A 598 8.75 -16.98 21.83
N THR A 599 7.77 -16.65 20.98
CA THR A 599 6.79 -17.63 20.47
C THR A 599 7.38 -18.45 19.31
N SER A 600 8.14 -17.81 18.42
CA SER A 600 8.74 -18.47 17.25
C SER A 600 10.04 -19.21 17.58
N GLY A 601 10.70 -18.86 18.69
CA GLY A 601 12.02 -19.38 19.05
C GLY A 601 13.14 -18.84 18.16
N CYS A 602 12.92 -17.71 17.47
CA CYS A 602 13.88 -17.08 16.58
C CYS A 602 14.29 -15.70 17.12
N ILE A 603 15.59 -15.50 17.35
CA ILE A 603 16.16 -14.22 17.79
C ILE A 603 16.45 -13.36 16.55
N ARG A 604 16.12 -12.07 16.59
CA ARG A 604 16.22 -11.12 15.47
C ARG A 604 17.59 -11.12 14.76
N GLU A 605 18.69 -11.13 15.50
CA GLU A 605 20.04 -11.13 14.91
C GLU A 605 20.35 -12.42 14.13
N GLU A 606 19.77 -13.57 14.52
CA GLU A 606 19.90 -14.82 13.78
C GLU A 606 18.98 -14.88 12.56
N ALA A 607 17.81 -14.22 12.62
CA ALA A 607 16.88 -14.14 11.51
C ALA A 607 17.45 -13.30 10.36
N GLU A 608 18.03 -12.13 10.67
CA GLU A 608 18.69 -11.25 9.70
C GLU A 608 19.89 -11.93 9.00
N GLN A 609 20.61 -12.82 9.70
CA GLN A 609 21.69 -13.62 9.11
C GLN A 609 21.17 -14.81 8.27
N ARG A 610 20.05 -15.44 8.66
CA ARG A 610 19.43 -16.54 7.91
C ARG A 610 18.73 -16.08 6.64
N GLU A 611 18.34 -14.80 6.53
CA GLU A 611 17.72 -14.22 5.32
C GLU A 611 18.61 -14.34 4.08
N GLU A 612 19.93 -14.22 4.21
CA GLU A 612 20.86 -14.37 3.06
C GLU A 612 20.87 -15.81 2.50
N ASP A 613 20.69 -16.82 3.36
CA ASP A 613 20.75 -18.24 2.97
C ASP A 613 19.36 -18.81 2.60
N TYR A 614 18.28 -18.38 3.26
CA TYR A 614 16.92 -18.93 3.08
C TYR A 614 16.08 -18.27 1.97
N ALA A 615 16.45 -17.07 1.51
CA ALA A 615 15.77 -16.39 0.39
C ALA A 615 15.73 -17.22 -0.90
N THR A 616 16.58 -18.25 -1.00
CA THR A 616 16.68 -19.12 -2.19
C THR A 616 15.81 -20.37 -2.15
N MET A 617 15.33 -20.82 -0.97
CA MET A 617 14.68 -22.13 -0.83
C MET A 617 13.21 -22.14 -0.38
N LEU A 618 12.71 -21.07 0.25
CA LEU A 618 11.28 -20.95 0.58
C LEU A 618 10.78 -19.58 0.14
N GLN A 619 9.79 -19.57 -0.74
CA GLN A 619 8.95 -18.41 -1.06
C GLN A 619 8.04 -18.07 0.14
N THR A 620 8.58 -17.96 1.35
CA THR A 620 7.79 -17.62 2.54
C THR A 620 7.67 -16.11 2.67
N GLU A 621 6.46 -15.65 2.41
CA GLU A 621 5.95 -14.28 2.43
C GLU A 621 5.77 -13.70 3.85
N LEU A 622 6.47 -14.26 4.83
CA LEU A 622 6.35 -13.90 6.24
C LEU A 622 7.74 -13.54 6.72
N ASP A 623 8.04 -12.26 6.68
CA ASP A 623 8.97 -11.66 7.63
C ASP A 623 8.16 -11.44 8.92
N PRO A 624 8.25 -12.34 9.91
CA PRO A 624 7.42 -12.28 11.13
C PRO A 624 7.75 -11.06 12.01
N LEU A 625 8.82 -10.32 11.70
CA LEU A 625 9.19 -9.09 12.40
C LEU A 625 8.56 -7.86 11.75
N ARG A 626 8.24 -7.91 10.45
CA ARG A 626 7.54 -6.82 9.74
C ARG A 626 6.04 -7.04 9.58
N LYS A 627 5.58 -8.28 9.66
CA LYS A 627 4.17 -8.67 9.62
C LYS A 627 3.82 -9.48 10.85
N LEU A 628 2.73 -9.13 11.51
CA LEU A 628 2.26 -9.91 12.66
C LEU A 628 1.88 -11.31 12.18
N ASP A 629 2.46 -12.34 12.79
CA ASP A 629 1.99 -13.71 12.64
C ASP A 629 0.59 -13.82 13.26
N ILE A 630 -0.44 -13.68 12.44
CA ILE A 630 -1.84 -13.70 12.88
C ILE A 630 -2.23 -15.07 13.47
N GLU A 631 -1.66 -16.17 12.94
CA GLU A 631 -2.06 -17.53 13.31
C GLU A 631 -1.43 -17.99 14.62
N GLY A 632 -0.18 -17.61 14.92
CA GLY A 632 0.48 -17.89 16.18
C GLY A 632 0.38 -16.73 17.17
N VAL A 633 1.24 -15.72 17.00
CA VAL A 633 1.36 -14.58 17.93
C VAL A 633 0.04 -13.80 18.06
N GLY A 634 -0.66 -13.58 16.95
CA GLY A 634 -1.93 -12.88 16.91
C GLY A 634 -3.01 -13.59 17.73
N ARG A 635 -3.09 -14.93 17.64
CA ARG A 635 -4.02 -15.74 18.46
C ARG A 635 -3.68 -15.71 19.94
N LEU A 636 -2.40 -15.67 20.28
CA LEU A 636 -1.95 -15.52 21.65
C LEU A 636 -2.38 -14.17 22.24
N VAL A 637 -2.21 -13.08 21.48
CA VAL A 637 -2.66 -11.73 21.87
C VAL A 637 -4.19 -11.68 21.97
N GLU A 638 -4.92 -12.20 20.99
CA GLU A 638 -6.39 -12.31 21.01
C GLU A 638 -6.89 -13.00 22.28
N HIS A 639 -6.29 -14.15 22.61
CA HIS A 639 -6.60 -14.91 23.82
C HIS A 639 -6.35 -14.08 25.09
N ALA A 640 -5.18 -13.46 25.20
CA ALA A 640 -4.81 -12.65 26.36
C ALA A 640 -5.74 -11.45 26.55
N VAL A 641 -6.11 -10.76 25.47
CA VAL A 641 -7.08 -9.64 25.49
C VAL A 641 -8.44 -10.13 25.97
N ALA A 642 -8.96 -11.21 25.40
CA ALA A 642 -10.27 -11.76 25.76
C ALA A 642 -10.31 -12.19 27.24
N GLN A 643 -9.31 -12.95 27.71
CA GLN A 643 -9.23 -13.41 29.09
C GLN A 643 -9.08 -12.26 30.09
N SER A 644 -8.29 -11.24 29.74
CA SER A 644 -8.09 -10.08 30.60
C SER A 644 -9.36 -9.23 30.69
N ARG A 645 -10.10 -9.07 29.59
CA ARG A 645 -11.35 -8.31 29.57
C ARG A 645 -12.52 -9.03 30.23
N LEU A 646 -12.55 -10.36 30.23
CA LEU A 646 -13.47 -11.12 31.08
C LEU A 646 -13.31 -10.76 32.57
N ARG A 647 -12.08 -10.42 33.00
CA ARG A 647 -11.79 -9.99 34.37
C ARG A 647 -12.02 -8.49 34.59
N LYS A 648 -11.59 -7.65 33.64
CA LYS A 648 -11.76 -6.19 33.67
C LYS A 648 -12.30 -5.71 32.30
N PRO A 649 -13.62 -5.53 32.13
CA PRO A 649 -14.24 -5.25 30.83
C PRO A 649 -13.69 -4.02 30.09
N HIS A 650 -13.23 -3.01 30.82
CA HIS A 650 -12.67 -1.77 30.26
C HIS A 650 -11.14 -1.68 30.41
N LEU A 651 -10.45 -2.82 30.51
CA LEU A 651 -9.00 -2.86 30.55
C LEU A 651 -8.43 -2.33 29.24
N LYS A 652 -7.62 -1.27 29.34
CA LYS A 652 -6.88 -0.70 28.20
C LYS A 652 -5.81 -1.71 27.76
N THR A 653 -5.73 -1.94 26.47
CA THR A 653 -4.80 -2.88 25.84
C THR A 653 -4.08 -2.21 24.68
N VAL A 654 -2.76 -2.33 24.67
CA VAL A 654 -1.87 -1.69 23.69
C VAL A 654 -0.96 -2.77 23.10
N ILE A 655 -0.59 -2.68 21.83
CA ILE A 655 0.47 -3.51 21.24
C ILE A 655 1.58 -2.62 20.70
N SER A 656 2.83 -2.98 20.96
CA SER A 656 4.01 -2.39 20.30
C SER A 656 4.57 -3.34 19.25
N GLY A 657 5.22 -2.80 18.25
CA GLY A 657 5.99 -3.57 17.26
C GLY A 657 6.09 -2.86 15.92
N GLU A 658 6.88 -3.43 15.02
CA GLU A 658 7.11 -2.85 13.69
C GLU A 658 5.99 -3.16 12.67
N TYR A 659 4.98 -3.95 13.06
CA TYR A 659 3.86 -4.40 12.22
C TYR A 659 2.92 -3.30 11.73
N SER A 660 3.06 -2.08 12.25
CA SER A 660 2.19 -0.94 11.92
C SER A 660 2.21 -0.50 10.45
N ARG A 661 3.17 -1.02 9.67
CA ARG A 661 3.29 -0.78 8.23
C ARG A 661 2.41 -1.72 7.39
N ASP A 662 1.89 -2.80 7.98
CA ASP A 662 1.05 -3.78 7.30
C ASP A 662 -0.43 -3.56 7.62
N VAL A 663 -1.22 -3.34 6.56
CA VAL A 663 -2.66 -3.08 6.68
C VAL A 663 -3.41 -4.31 7.20
N GLN A 664 -2.94 -5.53 6.91
CA GLN A 664 -3.57 -6.75 7.40
C GLN A 664 -3.37 -6.91 8.92
N SER A 665 -2.15 -6.69 9.40
CA SER A 665 -1.82 -6.67 10.82
C SER A 665 -2.65 -5.62 11.56
N MET A 666 -2.76 -4.41 11.01
CA MET A 666 -3.59 -3.35 11.60
C MET A 666 -5.08 -3.71 11.63
N ALA A 667 -5.61 -4.29 10.55
CA ALA A 667 -6.99 -4.76 10.49
C ALA A 667 -7.27 -5.85 11.53
N PHE A 668 -6.35 -6.81 11.69
CA PHE A 668 -6.45 -7.84 12.71
C PHE A 668 -6.41 -7.25 14.14
N ILE A 669 -5.47 -6.34 14.42
CA ILE A 669 -5.34 -5.62 15.69
C ILE A 669 -6.66 -4.91 16.07
N GLN A 670 -7.27 -4.21 15.12
CA GLN A 670 -8.58 -3.57 15.32
C GLN A 670 -9.71 -4.59 15.47
N GLN A 671 -9.64 -5.73 14.77
CA GLN A 671 -10.64 -6.80 14.86
C GLN A 671 -10.67 -7.44 16.25
N ILE A 672 -9.51 -7.73 16.85
CA ILE A 672 -9.43 -8.27 18.22
C ILE A 672 -9.73 -7.21 19.29
N GLY A 673 -9.90 -5.95 18.87
CA GLY A 673 -10.39 -4.84 19.67
C GLY A 673 -9.35 -4.22 20.59
N LEU A 674 -8.07 -4.23 20.21
CA LEU A 674 -7.04 -3.47 20.95
C LEU A 674 -7.34 -1.97 20.94
N ASP A 675 -7.00 -1.27 22.03
CA ASP A 675 -7.34 0.15 22.20
C ASP A 675 -6.32 1.08 21.54
N ALA A 676 -5.06 0.63 21.42
CA ALA A 676 -4.00 1.41 20.82
C ALA A 676 -2.88 0.56 20.20
N VAL A 677 -2.16 1.16 19.25
CA VAL A 677 -0.88 0.65 18.73
C VAL A 677 0.23 1.63 19.08
N CYS A 678 1.37 1.13 19.52
CA CYS A 678 2.54 1.90 19.90
C CYS A 678 3.65 1.72 18.86
N VAL A 679 4.09 2.82 18.24
CA VAL A 679 5.03 2.80 17.11
C VAL A 679 6.11 3.87 17.27
N ARG A 680 7.28 3.69 16.65
CA ARG A 680 8.32 4.72 16.61
C ARG A 680 7.82 6.02 15.94
N PRO A 681 8.36 7.20 16.28
CA PRO A 681 7.82 8.47 15.81
C PRO A 681 7.71 8.60 14.28
N GLU A 682 8.69 8.07 13.56
CA GLU A 682 8.75 8.03 12.10
C GLU A 682 7.68 7.13 11.45
N HIS A 683 7.01 6.25 12.23
CA HIS A 683 5.95 5.37 11.74
C HIS A 683 4.54 5.89 12.06
N ILE A 684 4.40 6.94 12.87
CA ILE A 684 3.10 7.47 13.29
C ILE A 684 2.20 7.80 12.07
N PRO A 685 2.67 8.53 11.04
CA PRO A 685 1.83 8.82 9.88
C PRO A 685 1.36 7.57 9.15
N TRP A 686 2.21 6.55 9.03
CA TRP A 686 1.84 5.27 8.41
C TRP A 686 0.80 4.54 9.22
N ALA A 687 1.01 4.43 10.53
CA ALA A 687 0.07 3.75 11.42
C ALA A 687 -1.31 4.42 11.39
N ARG A 688 -1.36 5.76 11.31
CA ARG A 688 -2.62 6.53 11.15
C ARG A 688 -3.32 6.19 9.84
N VAL A 689 -2.60 6.21 8.72
CA VAL A 689 -3.16 5.87 7.39
C VAL A 689 -3.61 4.41 7.35
N ALA A 690 -2.79 3.48 7.82
CA ALA A 690 -3.11 2.05 7.86
C ALA A 690 -4.33 1.76 8.75
N ALA A 691 -4.44 2.42 9.90
CA ALA A 691 -5.59 2.32 10.80
C ALA A 691 -6.89 2.80 10.15
N ALA A 692 -6.84 3.92 9.41
CA ALA A 692 -7.99 4.40 8.65
C ALA A 692 -8.33 3.46 7.49
N GLN A 693 -7.34 2.98 6.75
CA GLN A 693 -7.55 2.01 5.65
C GLN A 693 -8.22 0.73 6.13
N ALA A 694 -7.82 0.21 7.30
CA ALA A 694 -8.41 -0.98 7.90
C ALA A 694 -9.91 -0.79 8.22
N VAL A 695 -10.29 0.36 8.80
CA VAL A 695 -11.70 0.71 9.07
C VAL A 695 -12.50 0.79 7.76
N ILE A 696 -11.98 1.48 6.75
CA ILE A 696 -12.66 1.65 5.46
C ILE A 696 -12.87 0.30 4.76
N ARG A 697 -11.86 -0.59 4.76
CA ARG A 697 -11.97 -1.92 4.16
C ARG A 697 -13.02 -2.78 4.87
N LYS A 698 -13.01 -2.79 6.20
CA LYS A 698 -14.00 -3.50 7.01
C LYS A 698 -15.43 -3.01 6.76
N ALA A 699 -15.61 -1.70 6.55
CA ALA A 699 -16.92 -1.13 6.20
C ALA A 699 -17.40 -1.61 4.83
N LYS A 700 -16.51 -1.69 3.83
CA LYS A 700 -16.83 -2.22 2.49
C LYS A 700 -17.17 -3.71 2.50
N GLU A 701 -16.43 -4.52 3.27
CA GLU A 701 -16.71 -5.96 3.40
C GLU A 701 -18.10 -6.22 4.00
N LYS A 702 -18.52 -5.41 4.99
CA LYS A 702 -19.87 -5.48 5.57
C LYS A 702 -20.98 -5.09 4.59
N GLN A 703 -20.73 -4.09 3.73
CA GLN A 703 -21.70 -3.71 2.70
C GLN A 703 -21.88 -4.82 1.66
N ASN A 704 -20.78 -5.40 1.17
CA ASN A 704 -20.85 -6.49 0.18
C ASN A 704 -21.54 -7.75 0.74
N THR A 705 -21.28 -8.12 2.00
CA THR A 705 -21.92 -9.28 2.64
C THR A 705 -23.41 -9.08 2.89
N SER A 706 -23.86 -7.84 3.19
CA SER A 706 -25.30 -7.55 3.32
C SER A 706 -26.05 -7.58 1.99
N GLU A 707 -25.40 -7.23 0.87
CA GLU A 707 -26.01 -7.30 -0.46
C GLU A 707 -26.15 -8.76 -0.96
N ASP A 708 -25.20 -9.64 -0.60
CA ASP A 708 -25.27 -11.07 -0.93
C ASP A 708 -26.32 -11.84 -0.09
N GLU A 709 -26.56 -11.45 1.17
CA GLU A 709 -27.60 -12.06 2.01
C GLU A 709 -29.03 -11.78 1.49
N ASP A 710 -29.26 -10.59 0.91
CA ASP A 710 -30.55 -10.24 0.31
C ASP A 710 -30.89 -11.08 -0.95
N ILE A 711 -29.88 -11.60 -1.65
CA ILE A 711 -30.08 -12.51 -2.79
C ILE A 711 -30.46 -13.92 -2.31
N SER A 712 -29.91 -14.36 -1.18
CA SER A 712 -30.18 -15.69 -0.62
C SER A 712 -31.60 -15.85 -0.05
N THR A 713 -32.27 -14.74 0.28
CA THR A 713 -33.62 -14.75 0.87
C THR A 713 -34.74 -14.81 -0.19
N ILE A 714 -34.39 -14.81 -1.49
CA ILE A 714 -35.33 -14.87 -2.62
C ILE A 714 -35.25 -16.23 -3.37
N ALA A 715 -34.41 -17.17 -2.95
CA ALA A 715 -34.28 -18.49 -3.59
C ALA A 715 -35.26 -19.54 -3.06
#